data_AF-A0A1H7RGM7-F1
#
_entry.id   AF-A0A1H7RGM7-F1
#
_cell.length_a   1.000
_cell.length_b   1.000
_cell.length_c   1.000
_cell.angle_alpha   90.00
_cell.angle_beta   90.00
_cell.angle_gamma   90.00
#
_symmetry.space_group_name_H-M   'P 1'
#
loop_
_entity.id
_entity.type
_entity.pdbx_description
1 polymer ?
#
loop_
_entity_poly.entity_id
_entity_poly.type
_entity_poly.pdbx_seq_one_letter_code
_entity_poly.pdbx_strand_id
1 'polypeptide(L)'
;MSDELDQMYDTFKALLESFTPAEAVKRLELIGVQPENIERIRGRHEEAMLAIREMERPLSVVQDNRDTWYTGPQPRDKFWPAVRTLLEKDGWSKSSLEGLDRSSTRVVSLLEHPKQRHFDTRGLVVGFVQSGKTTNFTSVIAKAADRKYKLFIVLAGIHNGLRRQTQARLIQQLVDPNPTMWSQITGLDADFTPKDNPASFFGNSNRTHVLCVVKKNATVLRKLAKWLQGAADYLQDAPALIIDDEADQATVATKSINPLILDIMGSLPRCAYIGYTASPFANLLIDPAADDLYPKDFVVNLDKPEGHFGTEVLFGRYALEDENPSDVDDGYDMIRSVPLEDLECVRPETKQDAEGFEPLITDTLREAVEYFLLVTAARRVRGTGNPHSTMLIHTSVNTAVHNSFERPLKQLLRRAAEQLQDPAAVKRLRFLWERETAKVAAVEFGETKVEFEDLRAELPGVLESCRVIMDNSSSEVRLDYEMGPVVAIAVGGNTLSRGLTLEGLSVSYFVRSVSAYDTLLQMGRWFGFRKGYADLPRIWMTDELSEWFRHLATVETEMRRDIELYMTQDVTPLTFAVRVRTHPSLRVTAAAKMKDAVTAASSFGGQRVQTHYFSTDKDWLRRNTQAAKELVESARKHALKVEERPEDGRYVLRDVPHDLVLEFLAQYRVHEKAPEHDTDLLAGYIRKRARNGSLLRWNVAVVGNPVGKGPGAFAFAPGVEVGRVVRARLDVPNPTPDLADIKTLMSRRDAAVDLEGEGAGLDENAIRAERNRQLPEHGLLVLYPIDALSEPAPSRNRRAPLAAEDHVVGVGLVFPDAVGGDSTVEKYISANLSGVRIEDEDLSALEAE
;
A
#
# COMPACT_ATOMS: atom_id res chain seq x y z
N MET A 1 33.80 28.19 -23.77
CA MET A 1 34.04 27.73 -22.39
C MET A 1 32.97 26.76 -21.87
N SER A 2 31.66 26.85 -22.20
CA SER A 2 30.70 25.80 -21.78
C SER A 2 30.86 24.50 -22.58
N ASP A 3 31.01 24.58 -23.91
CA ASP A 3 31.20 23.39 -24.78
C ASP A 3 32.43 22.53 -24.43
N GLU A 4 33.52 23.15 -23.97
CA GLU A 4 34.75 22.44 -23.59
C GLU A 4 34.56 21.71 -22.26
N LEU A 5 33.90 22.34 -21.28
CA LEU A 5 33.53 21.69 -20.02
C LEU A 5 32.50 20.56 -20.25
N ASP A 6 31.58 20.73 -21.20
CA ASP A 6 30.61 19.70 -21.59
C ASP A 6 31.31 18.45 -22.14
N GLN A 7 32.27 18.63 -23.06
CA GLN A 7 33.07 17.52 -23.59
C GLN A 7 33.93 16.84 -22.52
N MET A 8 34.51 17.61 -21.60
CA MET A 8 35.29 17.07 -20.49
C MET A 8 34.41 16.31 -19.49
N TYR A 9 33.19 16.78 -19.24
CA TYR A 9 32.21 16.08 -18.41
C TYR A 9 31.69 14.80 -19.09
N ASP A 10 31.47 14.81 -20.40
CA ASP A 10 31.18 13.59 -21.17
C ASP A 10 32.34 12.59 -21.11
N THR A 11 33.58 13.07 -21.14
CA THR A 11 34.78 12.24 -20.95
C THR A 11 34.84 11.67 -19.53
N PHE A 12 34.51 12.45 -18.51
CA PHE A 12 34.42 11.98 -17.13
C PHE A 12 33.36 10.88 -16.99
N LYS A 13 32.14 11.10 -17.51
CA LYS A 13 31.08 10.07 -17.59
C LYS A 13 31.52 8.83 -18.38
N ALA A 14 32.39 9.01 -19.38
CA ALA A 14 33.01 7.90 -20.10
C ALA A 14 33.91 7.05 -19.20
N LEU A 15 34.73 7.69 -18.37
CA LEU A 15 35.62 7.02 -17.41
C LEU A 15 34.85 6.28 -16.31
N LEU A 16 33.71 6.80 -15.86
CA LEU A 16 32.84 6.15 -14.86
C LEU A 16 32.31 4.77 -15.29
N GLU A 17 32.37 4.39 -16.57
CA GLU A 17 32.03 3.01 -16.97
C GLU A 17 33.09 1.98 -16.58
N SER A 18 34.33 2.43 -16.44
CA SER A 18 35.49 1.56 -16.26
C SER A 18 36.14 1.71 -14.88
N PHE A 19 35.87 2.82 -14.20
CA PHE A 19 36.55 3.25 -12.98
C PHE A 19 35.54 3.83 -12.00
N THR A 20 35.82 3.71 -10.70
CA THR A 20 35.02 4.42 -9.68
C THR A 20 35.18 5.93 -9.84
N PRO A 21 34.28 6.76 -9.27
CA PRO A 21 34.41 8.23 -9.33
C PRO A 21 35.80 8.73 -8.90
N ALA A 22 36.33 8.22 -7.79
CA ALA A 22 37.67 8.59 -7.32
C ALA A 22 38.79 8.20 -8.30
N GLU A 23 38.70 7.03 -8.93
CA GLU A 23 39.67 6.60 -9.94
C GLU A 23 39.55 7.37 -11.26
N ALA A 24 38.33 7.75 -11.66
CA ALA A 24 38.07 8.57 -12.83
C ALA A 24 38.68 9.97 -12.66
N VAL A 25 38.55 10.57 -11.47
CA VAL A 25 39.21 11.85 -11.13
C VAL A 25 40.73 11.74 -11.24
N LYS A 26 41.35 10.73 -10.60
CA LYS A 26 42.80 10.49 -10.71
C LYS A 26 43.27 10.31 -12.15
N ARG A 27 42.44 9.73 -13.01
CA ARG A 27 42.76 9.58 -14.45
C ARG A 27 42.66 10.91 -15.21
N LEU A 28 41.71 11.77 -14.87
CA LEU A 28 41.65 13.12 -15.42
C LEU A 28 42.89 13.95 -15.04
N GLU A 29 43.39 13.80 -13.80
CA GLU A 29 44.65 14.42 -13.37
C GLU A 29 45.84 13.91 -14.21
N LEU A 30 45.92 12.60 -14.42
CA LEU A 30 47.01 11.97 -15.18
C LEU A 30 47.03 12.35 -16.66
N ILE A 31 45.88 12.67 -17.27
CA ILE A 31 45.81 13.15 -18.66
C ILE A 31 45.99 14.67 -18.78
N GLY A 32 46.34 15.36 -17.69
CA GLY A 32 46.70 16.77 -17.68
C GLY A 32 45.54 17.75 -17.63
N VAL A 33 44.35 17.32 -17.16
CA VAL A 33 43.24 18.25 -16.92
C VAL A 33 43.60 19.19 -15.77
N GLN A 34 43.39 20.49 -15.97
CA GLN A 34 43.68 21.50 -14.94
C GLN A 34 42.83 21.29 -13.69
N PRO A 35 43.39 21.47 -12.46
CA PRO A 35 42.67 21.27 -11.20
C PRO A 35 41.35 22.04 -11.12
N GLU A 36 41.31 23.27 -11.62
CA GLU A 36 40.10 24.11 -11.66
C GLU A 36 38.96 23.48 -12.49
N ASN A 37 39.30 22.80 -13.60
CA ASN A 37 38.31 22.11 -14.41
C ASN A 37 37.87 20.77 -13.80
N ILE A 38 38.77 20.08 -13.08
CA ILE A 38 38.42 18.88 -12.31
C ILE A 38 37.41 19.23 -11.21
N GLU A 39 37.65 20.32 -10.48
CA GLU A 39 36.73 20.78 -9.44
C GLU A 39 35.35 21.13 -10.00
N ARG A 40 35.30 21.78 -11.18
CA ARG A 40 34.04 22.08 -11.87
C ARG A 40 33.33 20.82 -12.39
N ILE A 41 34.08 19.82 -12.86
CA ILE A 41 33.53 18.51 -13.25
C ILE A 41 32.96 17.79 -12.04
N ARG A 42 33.66 17.82 -10.91
CA ARG A 42 33.23 17.23 -9.64
C ARG A 42 31.98 17.92 -9.13
N GLY A 43 31.98 19.25 -9.05
CA GLY A 43 30.81 20.04 -8.66
C GLY A 43 29.60 19.82 -9.57
N ARG A 44 29.79 19.75 -10.89
CA ARG A 44 28.69 19.40 -11.82
C ARG A 44 28.19 17.97 -11.64
N HIS A 45 29.09 17.03 -11.34
CA HIS A 45 28.71 15.66 -11.01
C HIS A 45 27.89 15.65 -9.72
N GLU A 46 28.42 16.24 -8.65
CA GLU A 46 27.74 16.42 -7.36
C GLU A 46 26.36 17.08 -7.54
N GLU A 47 26.23 18.13 -8.36
CA GLU A 47 24.93 18.75 -8.71
C GLU A 47 23.98 17.80 -9.45
N ALA A 48 24.47 17.01 -10.41
CA ALA A 48 23.64 16.02 -11.10
C ALA A 48 23.19 14.89 -10.15
N MET A 49 24.03 14.55 -9.19
CA MET A 49 23.80 13.53 -8.17
C MET A 49 22.82 14.04 -7.13
N LEU A 50 22.98 15.30 -6.71
CA LEU A 50 22.05 16.06 -5.90
C LEU A 50 20.73 16.21 -6.62
N ALA A 51 20.69 16.50 -7.92
CA ALA A 51 19.42 16.59 -8.66
C ALA A 51 18.70 15.24 -8.70
N ILE A 52 19.41 14.11 -8.80
CA ILE A 52 18.83 12.76 -8.68
C ILE A 52 18.45 12.42 -7.24
N ARG A 53 19.14 13.02 -6.25
CA ARG A 53 18.84 12.94 -4.82
C ARG A 53 17.57 13.72 -4.47
N GLU A 54 17.44 14.92 -5.01
CA GLU A 54 16.41 15.94 -4.76
C GLU A 54 15.24 15.87 -5.76
N MET A 55 15.25 14.95 -6.72
CA MET A 55 14.10 14.70 -7.61
C MET A 55 12.83 14.58 -6.76
N GLU A 56 11.90 15.52 -6.92
CA GLU A 56 10.74 15.78 -6.03
C GLU A 56 9.83 14.57 -5.72
N ARG A 57 10.02 13.43 -6.39
CA ARG A 57 9.51 12.10 -6.01
C ARG A 57 10.26 10.97 -6.75
N PRO A 58 10.45 9.79 -6.14
CA PRO A 58 10.47 9.51 -4.71
C PRO A 58 11.90 9.61 -4.17
N LEU A 59 11.97 10.33 -3.04
CA LEU A 59 13.12 10.85 -2.31
C LEU A 59 14.19 9.79 -1.96
N SER A 60 15.35 10.23 -1.50
CA SER A 60 16.54 9.41 -1.24
C SER A 60 17.00 9.41 0.21
N VAL A 61 17.21 8.24 0.81
CA VAL A 61 18.18 8.13 1.92
C VAL A 61 19.51 7.72 1.38
N VAL A 62 20.53 8.39 1.88
CA VAL A 62 21.92 7.95 1.79
C VAL A 62 22.31 7.39 3.15
N GLN A 63 22.88 6.19 3.14
CA GLN A 63 23.77 5.71 4.18
C GLN A 63 25.19 6.18 3.83
N ASP A 64 25.96 6.65 4.81
CA ASP A 64 27.42 6.83 4.76
C ASP A 64 27.98 7.53 3.50
N ASN A 65 27.39 8.65 3.08
CA ASN A 65 27.94 9.45 1.98
C ASN A 65 28.15 8.63 0.67
N ARG A 66 27.27 7.65 0.36
CA ARG A 66 27.33 6.89 -0.90
C ARG A 66 27.27 7.84 -2.11
N ASP A 67 28.40 8.06 -2.77
CA ASP A 67 28.48 8.66 -4.10
C ASP A 67 27.57 7.86 -5.05
N THR A 68 26.42 8.42 -5.43
CA THR A 68 25.43 7.81 -6.35
C THR A 68 25.94 7.65 -7.79
N TRP A 69 26.98 6.84 -8.03
CA TRP A 69 27.74 6.70 -9.30
C TRP A 69 26.96 6.68 -10.64
N TYR A 70 25.65 6.40 -10.61
CA TYR A 70 24.77 6.37 -11.76
C TYR A 70 23.93 7.65 -11.90
N THR A 71 24.26 8.48 -12.89
CA THR A 71 23.53 9.72 -13.19
C THR A 71 22.39 9.57 -14.22
N GLY A 72 21.90 8.35 -14.44
CA GLY A 72 20.90 8.06 -15.47
C GLY A 72 21.48 7.59 -16.83
N PRO A 73 20.59 7.44 -17.84
CA PRO A 73 20.97 6.97 -19.16
C PRO A 73 21.90 7.92 -19.91
N GLN A 74 22.78 7.36 -20.73
CA GLN A 74 23.75 8.07 -21.57
C GLN A 74 23.48 7.83 -23.07
N PRO A 75 23.93 8.71 -23.98
CA PRO A 75 23.69 8.57 -25.42
C PRO A 75 24.18 7.26 -26.06
N ARG A 76 25.17 6.60 -25.43
CA ARG A 76 25.77 5.33 -25.90
C ARG A 76 25.09 4.07 -25.36
N ASP A 77 24.10 4.24 -24.49
CA ASP A 77 23.35 3.14 -23.90
C ASP A 77 22.55 2.42 -25.01
N LYS A 78 22.40 1.11 -24.87
CA LYS A 78 21.79 0.26 -25.90
C LYS A 78 20.56 -0.48 -25.39
N PHE A 79 20.53 -0.81 -24.10
CA PHE A 79 19.47 -1.63 -23.54
C PHE A 79 18.27 -0.80 -23.11
N TRP A 80 18.48 0.23 -22.28
CA TRP A 80 17.37 1.09 -21.84
C TRP A 80 16.67 1.82 -23.00
N PRO A 81 17.39 2.45 -23.97
CA PRO A 81 16.73 3.07 -25.12
C PRO A 81 15.87 2.10 -25.92
N ALA A 82 16.30 0.85 -26.08
CA ALA A 82 15.52 -0.17 -26.78
C ALA A 82 14.21 -0.51 -26.04
N VAL A 83 14.27 -0.70 -24.71
CA VAL A 83 13.07 -0.91 -23.88
C VAL A 83 12.12 0.29 -23.99
N ARG A 84 12.65 1.51 -23.90
CA ARG A 84 11.87 2.75 -24.01
C ARG A 84 11.13 2.84 -25.35
N THR A 85 11.82 2.56 -26.46
CA THR A 85 11.20 2.57 -27.80
C THR A 85 10.11 1.51 -27.96
N LEU A 86 10.27 0.32 -27.37
CA LEU A 86 9.22 -0.70 -27.39
C LEU A 86 7.97 -0.24 -26.62
N LEU A 87 8.15 0.28 -25.41
CA LEU A 87 7.02 0.76 -24.60
C LEU A 87 6.29 1.93 -25.27
N GLU A 88 7.01 2.83 -25.95
CA GLU A 88 6.41 3.90 -26.75
C GLU A 88 5.55 3.34 -27.89
N LYS A 89 6.01 2.29 -28.58
CA LYS A 89 5.21 1.59 -29.61
C LYS A 89 3.99 0.89 -29.03
N ASP A 90 4.08 0.40 -27.78
CA ASP A 90 2.98 -0.21 -27.04
C ASP A 90 1.97 0.84 -26.49
N GLY A 91 2.13 2.11 -26.85
CA GLY A 91 1.17 3.18 -26.54
C GLY A 91 1.33 3.80 -25.15
N TRP A 92 2.52 3.70 -24.55
CA TRP A 92 2.83 4.42 -23.30
C TRP A 92 2.93 5.92 -23.55
N SER A 93 2.35 6.74 -22.64
CA SER A 93 2.47 8.19 -22.72
C SER A 93 3.90 8.64 -22.40
N LYS A 94 4.30 9.81 -22.93
CA LYS A 94 5.61 10.41 -22.62
C LYS A 94 5.82 10.59 -21.11
N SER A 95 4.79 11.07 -20.40
CA SER A 95 4.83 11.24 -18.94
C SER A 95 5.05 9.91 -18.20
N SER A 96 4.40 8.83 -18.64
CA SER A 96 4.57 7.49 -18.04
C SER A 96 5.98 6.94 -18.28
N LEU A 97 6.54 7.16 -19.47
CA LEU A 97 7.91 6.77 -19.81
C LEU A 97 8.94 7.55 -18.99
N GLU A 98 8.74 8.85 -18.79
CA GLU A 98 9.61 9.69 -17.95
C GLU A 98 9.53 9.30 -16.48
N GLY A 99 8.34 9.00 -15.95
CA GLY A 99 8.19 8.47 -14.59
C GLY A 99 8.87 7.11 -14.40
N LEU A 100 8.74 6.22 -15.39
CA LEU A 100 9.46 4.95 -15.41
C LEU A 100 10.99 5.15 -15.48
N ASP A 101 11.45 6.11 -16.29
CA ASP A 101 12.86 6.46 -16.40
C ASP A 101 13.42 6.94 -15.06
N ARG A 102 12.76 7.93 -14.42
CA ARG A 102 13.18 8.46 -13.12
C ARG A 102 13.19 7.37 -12.05
N SER A 103 12.09 6.64 -11.89
CA SER A 103 11.98 5.60 -10.85
C SER A 103 12.98 4.44 -11.05
N SER A 104 13.24 4.00 -12.28
CA SER A 104 14.26 2.95 -12.52
C SER A 104 15.69 3.49 -12.43
N THR A 105 15.95 4.75 -12.79
CA THR A 105 17.25 5.39 -12.56
C THR A 105 17.57 5.47 -11.07
N ARG A 106 16.56 5.82 -10.27
CA ARG A 106 16.64 5.89 -8.81
C ARG A 106 17.04 4.55 -8.18
N VAL A 107 16.40 3.46 -8.60
CA VAL A 107 16.75 2.12 -8.10
C VAL A 107 18.20 1.75 -8.47
N VAL A 108 18.64 2.04 -9.70
CA VAL A 108 20.03 1.74 -10.13
C VAL A 108 21.06 2.59 -9.38
N SER A 109 20.74 3.84 -9.06
CA SER A 109 21.65 4.71 -8.29
C SER A 109 21.87 4.25 -6.84
N LEU A 110 20.99 3.37 -6.32
CA LEU A 110 21.11 2.76 -4.99
C LEU A 110 21.86 1.42 -5.01
N LEU A 111 22.24 0.93 -6.19
CA LEU A 111 23.10 -0.25 -6.32
C LEU A 111 24.57 0.16 -6.21
N GLU A 112 25.43 -0.81 -5.89
CA GLU A 112 26.86 -0.57 -5.88
C GLU A 112 27.47 -0.51 -7.28
N HIS A 113 28.59 0.21 -7.39
CA HIS A 113 29.29 0.33 -8.65
C HIS A 113 29.89 -1.03 -9.07
N PRO A 114 29.68 -1.51 -10.31
CA PRO A 114 30.03 -2.89 -10.72
C PRO A 114 31.55 -3.19 -10.73
N LYS A 115 32.39 -2.15 -10.64
CA LYS A 115 33.86 -2.28 -10.51
C LYS A 115 34.36 -2.36 -9.07
N GLN A 116 33.50 -2.17 -8.07
CA GLN A 116 33.89 -2.43 -6.69
C GLN A 116 34.32 -3.89 -6.54
N ARG A 117 35.23 -4.14 -5.59
CA ARG A 117 35.82 -5.47 -5.41
C ARG A 117 34.78 -6.48 -4.90
N HIS A 118 33.96 -6.06 -3.95
CA HIS A 118 32.94 -6.85 -3.29
C HIS A 118 31.76 -5.96 -2.89
N PHE A 119 30.54 -6.49 -3.00
CA PHE A 119 29.35 -5.88 -2.41
C PHE A 119 28.23 -6.92 -2.18
N ASP A 120 27.43 -6.68 -1.14
CA ASP A 120 26.21 -7.43 -0.79
C ASP A 120 25.08 -6.43 -0.48
N THR A 121 24.43 -5.93 -1.54
CA THR A 121 23.32 -4.99 -1.43
C THR A 121 22.01 -5.75 -1.27
N ARG A 122 21.17 -5.38 -0.29
CA ARG A 122 19.81 -5.89 -0.08
C ARG A 122 18.83 -4.73 -0.02
N GLY A 123 18.05 -4.58 -1.09
CA GLY A 123 17.03 -3.55 -1.22
C GLY A 123 15.63 -4.10 -1.41
N LEU A 124 14.63 -3.26 -1.17
CA LEU A 124 13.22 -3.55 -1.43
C LEU A 124 12.60 -2.43 -2.26
N VAL A 125 11.82 -2.80 -3.28
CA VAL A 125 11.05 -1.88 -4.11
C VAL A 125 9.57 -2.21 -3.93
N VAL A 126 8.83 -1.24 -3.41
CA VAL A 126 7.42 -1.35 -3.04
C VAL A 126 6.58 -0.59 -4.05
N GLY A 127 5.78 -1.30 -4.85
CA GLY A 127 4.91 -0.70 -5.87
C GLY A 127 3.48 -1.21 -5.76
N PHE A 128 2.49 -0.37 -6.07
CA PHE A 128 1.07 -0.74 -6.00
C PHE A 128 0.75 -2.05 -6.76
N VAL A 129 -0.34 -2.71 -6.36
CA VAL A 129 -0.81 -3.93 -7.04
C VAL A 129 -1.06 -3.62 -8.52
N GLN A 130 -0.42 -4.38 -9.43
CA GLN A 130 -0.47 -4.13 -10.88
C GLN A 130 0.00 -2.74 -11.34
N SER A 131 0.92 -2.09 -10.63
CA SER A 131 1.48 -0.78 -11.00
C SER A 131 2.50 -0.80 -12.15
N GLY A 132 2.88 -1.97 -12.65
CA GLY A 132 3.96 -2.11 -13.62
C GLY A 132 5.34 -2.39 -13.01
N LYS A 133 5.42 -3.00 -11.82
CA LYS A 133 6.67 -3.47 -11.18
C LYS A 133 7.58 -4.24 -12.14
N THR A 134 7.01 -5.16 -12.92
CA THR A 134 7.74 -5.91 -13.95
C THR A 134 8.36 -5.03 -15.02
N THR A 135 7.66 -3.96 -15.43
CA THR A 135 8.24 -2.95 -16.34
C THR A 135 9.42 -2.26 -15.65
N ASN A 136 9.25 -1.84 -14.40
CA ASN A 136 10.27 -1.13 -13.64
C ASN A 136 11.55 -1.98 -13.46
N PHE A 137 11.46 -3.23 -12.98
CA PHE A 137 12.66 -4.05 -12.83
C PHE A 137 13.29 -4.42 -14.18
N THR A 138 12.50 -4.52 -15.26
CA THR A 138 13.05 -4.71 -16.61
C THR A 138 13.89 -3.51 -17.03
N SER A 139 13.42 -2.29 -16.74
CA SER A 139 14.18 -1.05 -16.95
C SER A 139 15.44 -0.99 -16.08
N VAL A 140 15.37 -1.44 -14.82
CA VAL A 140 16.54 -1.54 -13.92
C VAL A 140 17.57 -2.52 -14.49
N ILE A 141 17.15 -3.70 -14.93
CA ILE A 141 18.04 -4.68 -15.58
C ILE A 141 18.70 -4.08 -16.82
N ALA A 142 17.93 -3.40 -17.69
CA ALA A 142 18.45 -2.76 -18.89
C ALA A 142 19.54 -1.71 -18.56
N LYS A 143 19.25 -0.81 -17.62
CA LYS A 143 20.18 0.25 -17.18
C LYS A 143 21.42 -0.31 -16.49
N ALA A 144 21.27 -1.33 -15.65
CA ALA A 144 22.39 -2.01 -15.02
C ALA A 144 23.27 -2.73 -16.06
N ALA A 145 22.67 -3.33 -17.10
CA ALA A 145 23.41 -3.93 -18.21
C ALA A 145 24.20 -2.88 -19.01
N ASP A 146 23.61 -1.70 -19.25
CA ASP A 146 24.31 -0.56 -19.87
C ASP A 146 25.54 -0.11 -19.04
N ARG A 147 25.53 -0.42 -17.73
CA ARG A 147 26.65 -0.17 -16.80
C ARG A 147 27.48 -1.40 -16.45
N LYS A 148 27.47 -2.44 -17.28
CA LYS A 148 28.35 -3.63 -17.15
C LYS A 148 28.01 -4.60 -16.01
N TYR A 149 26.82 -4.55 -15.41
CA TYR A 149 26.32 -5.71 -14.69
C TYR A 149 26.22 -6.91 -15.66
N LYS A 150 26.68 -8.07 -15.22
CA LYS A 150 26.94 -9.23 -16.09
C LYS A 150 25.86 -10.30 -15.96
N LEU A 151 25.46 -10.62 -14.73
CA LEU A 151 24.53 -11.70 -14.42
C LEU A 151 23.23 -11.14 -13.86
N PHE A 152 22.10 -11.54 -14.46
CA PHE A 152 20.76 -11.16 -14.04
C PHE A 152 19.98 -12.43 -13.70
N ILE A 153 19.64 -12.58 -12.43
CA ILE A 153 18.82 -13.69 -11.94
C ILE A 153 17.46 -13.12 -11.54
N VAL A 154 16.38 -13.58 -12.20
CA VAL A 154 15.02 -13.20 -11.85
C VAL A 154 14.35 -14.39 -11.19
N LEU A 155 14.09 -14.27 -9.89
CA LEU A 155 13.31 -15.23 -9.11
C LEU A 155 11.83 -14.95 -9.35
N ALA A 156 11.25 -15.65 -10.32
CA ALA A 156 9.82 -15.60 -10.60
C ALA A 156 9.04 -16.44 -9.57
N GLY A 157 7.74 -16.21 -9.43
CA GLY A 157 6.92 -16.89 -8.43
C GLY A 157 6.88 -18.43 -8.54
N ILE A 158 6.10 -19.07 -7.68
CA ILE A 158 6.19 -20.53 -7.41
C ILE A 158 5.74 -21.39 -8.62
N HIS A 159 4.89 -20.85 -9.47
CA HIS A 159 4.23 -21.60 -10.55
C HIS A 159 4.90 -21.37 -11.92
N ASN A 160 4.93 -22.42 -12.75
CA ASN A 160 5.54 -22.37 -14.09
C ASN A 160 4.87 -21.34 -15.01
N GLY A 161 3.55 -21.11 -14.88
CA GLY A 161 2.82 -20.13 -15.69
C GLY A 161 3.36 -18.71 -15.51
N LEU A 162 3.47 -18.25 -14.26
CA LEU A 162 4.01 -16.93 -13.93
C LEU A 162 5.49 -16.81 -14.37
N ARG A 163 6.29 -17.85 -14.13
CA ARG A 163 7.68 -17.88 -14.59
C ARG A 163 7.81 -17.80 -16.12
N ARG A 164 6.95 -18.50 -16.87
CA ARG A 164 6.91 -18.42 -18.35
C ARG A 164 6.51 -17.03 -18.82
N GLN A 165 5.51 -16.40 -18.18
CA GLN A 165 5.07 -15.04 -18.49
C GLN A 165 6.19 -14.02 -18.26
N THR A 166 6.86 -14.07 -17.11
CA THR A 166 8.00 -13.18 -16.80
C THR A 166 9.16 -13.41 -17.76
N GLN A 167 9.50 -14.67 -18.09
CA GLN A 167 10.54 -14.98 -19.08
C GLN A 167 10.18 -14.44 -20.48
N ALA A 168 8.96 -14.68 -20.96
CA ALA A 168 8.52 -14.20 -22.29
C ALA A 168 8.65 -12.67 -22.40
N ARG A 169 8.21 -11.96 -21.36
CA ARG A 169 8.29 -10.52 -21.30
C ARG A 169 9.74 -10.00 -21.28
N LEU A 170 10.61 -10.62 -20.49
CA LEU A 170 12.02 -10.23 -20.45
C LEU A 170 12.74 -10.51 -21.77
N ILE A 171 12.41 -11.61 -22.45
CA ILE A 171 12.92 -11.91 -23.80
C ILE A 171 12.51 -10.79 -24.76
N GLN A 172 11.22 -10.50 -24.84
CA GLN A 172 10.67 -9.48 -25.74
C GLN A 172 11.28 -8.10 -25.50
N GLN A 173 11.49 -7.71 -24.25
CA GLN A 173 11.92 -6.35 -23.90
C GLN A 173 13.44 -6.17 -23.85
N LEU A 174 14.21 -7.20 -23.46
CA LEU A 174 15.66 -7.10 -23.30
C LEU A 174 16.44 -7.83 -24.40
N VAL A 175 16.04 -9.05 -24.73
CA VAL A 175 16.82 -9.95 -25.59
C VAL A 175 16.54 -9.69 -27.06
N ASP A 176 15.27 -9.70 -27.47
CA ASP A 176 14.88 -9.55 -28.88
C ASP A 176 15.38 -8.25 -29.52
N PRO A 177 15.46 -7.10 -28.80
CA PRO A 177 16.03 -5.88 -29.38
C PRO A 177 17.55 -5.93 -29.56
N ASN A 178 18.26 -6.77 -28.79
CA ASN A 178 19.72 -6.85 -28.77
C ASN A 178 20.22 -8.32 -28.68
N PRO A 179 19.85 -9.22 -29.62
CA PRO A 179 19.97 -10.66 -29.42
C PRO A 179 21.43 -11.15 -29.34
N THR A 180 22.37 -10.44 -29.97
CA THR A 180 23.81 -10.77 -29.94
C THR A 180 24.50 -10.33 -28.66
N MET A 181 23.82 -9.56 -27.80
CA MET A 181 24.35 -9.01 -26.57
C MET A 181 23.85 -9.75 -25.32
N TRP A 182 22.94 -10.72 -25.47
CA TRP A 182 22.37 -11.49 -24.37
C TRP A 182 22.58 -12.99 -24.55
N SER A 183 22.93 -13.67 -23.46
CA SER A 183 22.91 -15.12 -23.33
C SER A 183 21.81 -15.53 -22.35
N GLN A 184 20.96 -16.47 -22.75
CA GLN A 184 19.89 -16.99 -21.91
C GLN A 184 20.29 -18.35 -21.33
N ILE A 185 20.20 -18.51 -20.01
CA ILE A 185 20.40 -19.83 -19.36
C ILE A 185 19.10 -20.65 -19.41
N THR A 186 17.96 -19.98 -19.30
CA THR A 186 16.62 -20.56 -19.24
C THR A 186 15.77 -20.13 -20.44
N GLY A 187 14.87 -21.01 -20.91
CA GLY A 187 13.96 -20.74 -22.04
C GLY A 187 12.49 -20.80 -21.64
N LEU A 188 11.53 -20.62 -22.55
CA LEU A 188 10.10 -20.56 -22.20
C LEU A 188 9.56 -21.85 -21.56
N ASP A 189 9.90 -23.01 -22.12
CA ASP A 189 9.28 -24.29 -21.78
C ASP A 189 10.03 -25.09 -20.71
N ALA A 190 11.27 -24.69 -20.39
CA ALA A 190 12.11 -25.36 -19.40
C ALA A 190 12.66 -24.36 -18.38
N ASP A 191 12.51 -24.74 -17.11
CA ASP A 191 13.13 -24.08 -15.96
C ASP A 191 14.64 -24.35 -15.92
N PHE A 192 15.33 -23.91 -14.87
CA PHE A 192 16.77 -24.10 -14.76
C PHE A 192 17.18 -25.58 -14.76
N THR A 193 18.00 -25.91 -15.75
CA THR A 193 18.70 -27.19 -15.91
C THR A 193 20.20 -26.89 -15.91
N PRO A 194 21.01 -27.60 -15.08
CA PRO A 194 22.45 -27.38 -15.04
C PRO A 194 23.07 -27.47 -16.44
N LYS A 195 23.93 -26.50 -16.77
CA LYS A 195 24.68 -26.47 -18.03
C LYS A 195 26.10 -26.98 -17.79
N ASP A 196 26.62 -27.77 -18.72
CA ASP A 196 27.90 -28.49 -18.53
C ASP A 196 29.12 -27.56 -18.44
N ASN A 197 29.07 -26.35 -19.01
CA ASN A 197 30.21 -25.43 -19.01
C ASN A 197 29.82 -24.00 -18.60
N PRO A 198 30.00 -23.60 -17.32
CA PRO A 198 29.79 -22.22 -16.88
C PRO A 198 30.71 -21.19 -17.56
N ALA A 199 31.91 -21.59 -17.98
CA ALA A 199 32.87 -20.69 -18.61
C ALA A 199 32.37 -20.10 -19.94
N SER A 200 31.43 -20.77 -20.64
CA SER A 200 30.83 -20.21 -21.85
C SER A 200 29.98 -18.97 -21.59
N PHE A 201 29.50 -18.78 -20.35
CA PHE A 201 28.66 -17.66 -19.94
C PHE A 201 29.46 -16.57 -19.23
N PHE A 202 30.39 -16.97 -18.35
CA PHE A 202 31.12 -16.05 -17.46
C PHE A 202 32.60 -15.86 -17.80
N GLY A 203 33.18 -16.67 -18.68
CA GLY A 203 34.57 -16.53 -19.08
C GLY A 203 34.84 -15.23 -19.85
N ASN A 204 36.10 -14.78 -19.82
CA ASN A 204 36.55 -13.51 -20.42
C ASN A 204 36.23 -13.35 -21.92
N SER A 205 36.04 -14.45 -22.65
CA SER A 205 35.63 -14.43 -24.06
C SER A 205 34.16 -14.07 -24.27
N ASN A 206 33.31 -14.25 -23.27
CA ASN A 206 31.89 -13.94 -23.37
C ASN A 206 31.65 -12.44 -23.07
N ARG A 207 31.21 -11.71 -24.10
CA ARG A 207 30.88 -10.27 -23.99
C ARG A 207 29.38 -9.99 -23.77
N THR A 208 28.56 -11.03 -23.67
CA THR A 208 27.09 -10.90 -23.52
C THR A 208 26.68 -10.74 -22.05
N HIS A 209 25.50 -10.18 -21.81
CA HIS A 209 24.85 -10.21 -20.49
C HIS A 209 24.10 -11.53 -20.32
N VAL A 210 24.11 -12.10 -19.12
CA VAL A 210 23.56 -13.42 -18.84
C VAL A 210 22.22 -13.27 -18.12
N LEU A 211 21.14 -13.77 -18.71
CA LEU A 211 19.79 -13.75 -18.14
C LEU A 211 19.36 -15.16 -17.70
N CYS A 212 18.86 -15.26 -16.48
CA CYS A 212 18.33 -16.49 -15.89
C CYS A 212 17.02 -16.19 -15.16
N VAL A 213 15.90 -16.80 -15.59
CA VAL A 213 14.60 -16.66 -14.93
C VAL A 213 14.18 -18.00 -14.36
N VAL A 214 14.14 -18.09 -13.04
CA VAL A 214 13.92 -19.33 -12.29
C VAL A 214 12.72 -19.20 -11.38
N LYS A 215 12.02 -20.30 -11.12
CA LYS A 215 10.94 -20.30 -10.14
C LYS A 215 11.49 -20.38 -8.71
N LYS A 216 10.77 -19.82 -7.74
CA LYS A 216 11.00 -19.99 -6.30
C LYS A 216 10.65 -21.41 -5.83
N ASN A 217 11.47 -22.39 -6.20
CA ASN A 217 11.32 -23.79 -5.84
C ASN A 217 12.63 -24.37 -5.33
N ALA A 218 12.59 -25.05 -4.17
CA ALA A 218 13.79 -25.56 -3.51
C ALA A 218 14.64 -26.48 -4.39
N THR A 219 14.03 -27.34 -5.22
CA THR A 219 14.78 -28.24 -6.12
C THR A 219 15.50 -27.48 -7.22
N VAL A 220 14.86 -26.45 -7.78
CA VAL A 220 15.43 -25.62 -8.86
C VAL A 220 16.52 -24.71 -8.31
N LEU A 221 16.27 -24.03 -7.19
CA LEU A 221 17.25 -23.16 -6.54
C LEU A 221 18.47 -23.95 -6.08
N ARG A 222 18.30 -25.17 -5.56
CA ARG A 222 19.44 -26.04 -5.19
C ARG A 222 20.31 -26.39 -6.40
N LYS A 223 19.69 -26.64 -7.57
CA LYS A 223 20.44 -26.88 -8.82
C LYS A 223 21.21 -25.63 -9.24
N LEU A 224 20.58 -24.46 -9.15
CA LEU A 224 21.20 -23.19 -9.50
C LEU A 224 22.37 -22.85 -8.56
N ALA A 225 22.16 -22.94 -7.24
CA ALA A 225 23.19 -22.72 -6.23
C ALA A 225 24.42 -23.62 -6.48
N LYS A 226 24.20 -24.93 -6.66
CA LYS A 226 25.28 -25.88 -6.95
C LYS A 226 26.03 -25.56 -8.25
N TRP A 227 25.31 -25.10 -9.28
CA TRP A 227 25.92 -24.73 -10.55
C TRP A 227 26.77 -23.45 -10.44
N LEU A 228 26.29 -22.44 -9.71
CA LEU A 228 27.04 -21.21 -9.44
C LEU A 228 28.28 -21.49 -8.57
N GLN A 229 28.17 -22.33 -7.55
CA GLN A 229 29.30 -22.77 -6.73
C GLN A 229 30.39 -23.44 -7.58
N GLY A 230 30.01 -24.28 -8.54
CA GLY A 230 30.93 -24.87 -9.51
C GLY A 230 31.53 -23.88 -10.52
N ALA A 231 31.02 -22.66 -10.57
CA ALA A 231 31.47 -21.57 -11.45
C ALA A 231 32.21 -20.46 -10.70
N ALA A 232 32.47 -20.62 -9.39
CA ALA A 232 32.99 -19.56 -8.50
C ALA A 232 34.22 -18.82 -9.06
N ASP A 233 35.14 -19.54 -9.69
CA ASP A 233 36.36 -18.97 -10.29
C ASP A 233 36.07 -17.97 -11.41
N TYR A 234 34.94 -18.10 -12.11
CA TYR A 234 34.52 -17.21 -13.20
C TYR A 234 33.58 -16.09 -12.73
N LEU A 235 33.02 -16.19 -11.52
CA LEU A 235 32.03 -15.24 -11.00
C LEU A 235 32.66 -13.99 -10.36
N GLN A 236 33.99 -14.00 -10.12
CA GLN A 236 34.74 -12.88 -9.54
C GLN A 236 34.58 -11.57 -10.32
N ASP A 237 34.44 -11.66 -11.65
CA ASP A 237 34.27 -10.53 -12.56
C ASP A 237 32.85 -10.40 -13.12
N ALA A 238 31.88 -11.06 -12.47
CA ALA A 238 30.47 -11.02 -12.87
C ALA A 238 29.61 -10.33 -11.81
N PRO A 239 29.51 -8.98 -11.82
CA PRO A 239 28.54 -8.26 -11.00
C PRO A 239 27.14 -8.77 -11.30
N ALA A 240 26.47 -9.24 -10.26
CA ALA A 240 25.19 -9.93 -10.33
C ALA A 240 24.08 -9.08 -9.71
N LEU A 241 22.94 -9.09 -10.38
CA LEU A 241 21.70 -8.49 -9.91
C LEU A 241 20.64 -9.59 -9.81
N ILE A 242 20.15 -9.83 -8.61
CA ILE A 242 19.04 -10.73 -8.30
C ILE A 242 17.78 -9.90 -8.09
N ILE A 243 16.78 -10.12 -8.94
CA ILE A 243 15.45 -9.54 -8.80
C ILE A 243 14.53 -10.62 -8.24
N ASP A 244 13.94 -10.36 -7.07
CA ASP A 244 12.95 -11.22 -6.47
C ASP A 244 11.52 -10.68 -6.70
N ASP A 245 10.79 -11.24 -7.66
CA ASP A 245 9.45 -10.78 -8.02
C ASP A 245 8.41 -11.40 -7.07
N GLU A 246 7.48 -10.59 -6.56
CA GLU A 246 6.58 -10.95 -5.44
C GLU A 246 7.40 -11.43 -4.23
N ALA A 247 8.31 -10.59 -3.74
CA ALA A 247 9.29 -10.95 -2.70
C ALA A 247 8.67 -11.33 -1.35
N ASP A 248 7.41 -10.98 -1.11
CA ASP A 248 6.63 -11.43 0.03
C ASP A 248 6.20 -12.91 -0.12
N GLN A 249 6.18 -13.45 -1.35
CA GLN A 249 5.79 -14.80 -1.67
C GLN A 249 6.99 -15.76 -1.69
N ALA A 250 6.94 -16.77 -0.82
CA ALA A 250 7.90 -17.89 -0.72
C ALA A 250 9.34 -17.54 -0.31
N THR A 251 9.75 -16.28 -0.42
CA THR A 251 11.07 -15.77 -0.04
C THR A 251 11.14 -15.23 1.39
N VAL A 252 10.03 -15.23 2.13
CA VAL A 252 10.01 -14.81 3.55
C VAL A 252 9.75 -16.01 4.46
N ALA A 253 10.66 -16.23 5.43
CA ALA A 253 10.54 -17.17 6.54
C ALA A 253 10.28 -18.64 6.14
N THR A 254 10.69 -19.05 4.94
CA THR A 254 10.61 -20.46 4.56
C THR A 254 11.89 -21.19 4.94
N LYS A 255 11.75 -22.33 5.63
CA LYS A 255 12.89 -23.16 6.07
C LYS A 255 13.77 -23.72 4.93
N SER A 256 13.39 -23.52 3.66
CA SER A 256 14.04 -24.19 2.53
C SER A 256 14.37 -23.28 1.36
N ILE A 257 13.66 -22.17 1.12
CA ILE A 257 13.92 -21.29 -0.03
C ILE A 257 14.87 -20.17 0.38
N ASN A 258 14.64 -19.51 1.53
CA ASN A 258 15.52 -18.43 2.02
C ASN A 258 17.00 -18.86 2.09
N PRO A 259 17.35 -20.01 2.72
CA PRO A 259 18.74 -20.44 2.79
C PRO A 259 19.35 -20.68 1.40
N LEU A 260 18.58 -21.15 0.42
CA LEU A 260 19.08 -21.38 -0.94
C LEU A 260 19.33 -20.08 -1.70
N ILE A 261 18.55 -19.02 -1.43
CA ILE A 261 18.79 -17.70 -2.01
C ILE A 261 20.06 -17.10 -1.39
N LEU A 262 20.23 -17.22 -0.07
CA LEU A 262 21.46 -16.82 0.62
C LEU A 262 22.67 -17.61 0.12
N ASP A 263 22.56 -18.91 -0.13
CA ASP A 263 23.62 -19.73 -0.73
C ASP A 263 24.00 -19.24 -2.14
N ILE A 264 23.01 -18.81 -2.94
CA ILE A 264 23.24 -18.22 -4.27
C ILE A 264 23.98 -16.89 -4.12
N MET A 265 23.53 -16.00 -3.22
CA MET A 265 24.18 -14.72 -2.95
C MET A 265 25.62 -14.90 -2.46
N GLY A 266 25.85 -15.83 -1.52
CA GLY A 266 27.17 -16.15 -1.00
C GLY A 266 28.14 -16.74 -2.03
N SER A 267 27.63 -17.24 -3.16
CA SER A 267 28.44 -17.70 -4.30
C SER A 267 28.86 -16.57 -5.25
N LEU A 268 28.32 -15.36 -5.05
CA LEU A 268 28.48 -14.20 -5.94
C LEU A 268 29.25 -13.09 -5.20
N PRO A 269 30.53 -12.84 -5.54
CA PRO A 269 31.34 -11.82 -4.86
C PRO A 269 30.82 -10.39 -5.00
N ARG A 270 29.99 -10.11 -6.01
CA ARG A 270 29.44 -8.78 -6.29
C ARG A 270 27.95 -8.96 -6.56
N CYS A 271 27.15 -8.93 -5.49
CA CYS A 271 25.73 -9.30 -5.56
C CYS A 271 24.83 -8.19 -5.03
N ALA A 272 23.87 -7.76 -5.85
CA ALA A 272 22.76 -6.93 -5.42
C ALA A 272 21.48 -7.74 -5.48
N TYR A 273 20.74 -7.80 -4.37
CA TYR A 273 19.43 -8.40 -4.25
C TYR A 273 18.38 -7.30 -4.10
N ILE A 274 17.36 -7.32 -4.97
CA ILE A 274 16.22 -6.39 -4.89
C ILE A 274 14.93 -7.18 -4.86
N GLY A 275 14.21 -7.10 -3.74
CA GLY A 275 12.84 -7.59 -3.65
C GLY A 275 11.85 -6.62 -4.29
N TYR A 276 10.94 -7.11 -5.14
CA TYR A 276 9.82 -6.35 -5.67
C TYR A 276 8.51 -6.90 -5.11
N THR A 277 7.68 -6.06 -4.52
CA THR A 277 6.38 -6.50 -3.96
C THR A 277 5.35 -5.36 -3.91
N ALA A 278 4.07 -5.73 -3.86
CA ALA A 278 2.99 -4.81 -3.46
C ALA A 278 2.71 -4.80 -1.95
N SER A 279 3.05 -5.87 -1.25
CA SER A 279 2.69 -6.11 0.15
C SER A 279 3.96 -6.42 0.96
N PRO A 280 4.81 -5.41 1.24
CA PRO A 280 6.12 -5.62 1.85
C PRO A 280 6.06 -6.02 3.33
N PHE A 281 4.87 -6.22 3.90
CA PHE A 281 4.66 -6.53 5.31
C PHE A 281 5.56 -7.66 5.81
N ALA A 282 5.66 -8.76 5.06
CA ALA A 282 6.48 -9.89 5.48
C ALA A 282 7.98 -9.57 5.42
N ASN A 283 8.42 -8.86 4.37
CA ASN A 283 9.82 -8.49 4.16
C ASN A 283 10.34 -7.52 5.24
N LEU A 284 9.48 -6.59 5.67
CA LEU A 284 9.79 -5.59 6.69
C LEU A 284 9.73 -6.13 8.13
N LEU A 285 9.28 -7.37 8.32
CA LEU A 285 9.20 -8.05 9.63
C LEU A 285 10.26 -9.13 9.83
N ILE A 286 11.16 -9.32 8.85
CA ILE A 286 12.33 -10.21 9.00
C ILE A 286 13.24 -9.65 10.10
N ASP A 287 13.78 -10.52 10.96
CA ASP A 287 14.78 -10.12 11.96
C ASP A 287 16.05 -9.61 11.27
N PRO A 288 16.42 -8.33 11.42
CA PRO A 288 17.60 -7.78 10.78
C PRO A 288 18.90 -8.27 11.40
N ALA A 289 18.86 -8.82 12.62
CA ALA A 289 20.02 -9.45 13.26
C ALA A 289 20.26 -10.89 12.76
N ALA A 290 19.25 -11.52 12.15
CA ALA A 290 19.43 -12.76 11.42
C ALA A 290 20.08 -12.45 10.06
N ASP A 291 21.07 -13.23 9.63
CA ASP A 291 21.59 -13.13 8.26
C ASP A 291 20.56 -13.66 7.26
N ASP A 292 19.53 -12.84 6.99
CA ASP A 292 18.38 -13.13 6.14
C ASP A 292 18.10 -11.93 5.19
N LEU A 293 17.09 -12.04 4.34
CA LEU A 293 16.81 -11.13 3.23
C LEU A 293 16.13 -9.81 3.66
N TYR A 294 16.38 -9.36 4.90
CA TYR A 294 15.95 -8.04 5.36
C TYR A 294 16.57 -6.94 4.47
N PRO A 295 15.79 -5.95 4.00
CA PRO A 295 16.29 -4.91 3.11
C PRO A 295 17.12 -3.88 3.88
N LYS A 296 18.35 -4.25 4.26
CA LYS A 296 19.23 -3.44 5.10
C LYS A 296 19.71 -2.13 4.44
N ASP A 297 19.83 -2.11 3.11
CA ASP A 297 20.43 -0.99 2.39
C ASP A 297 19.40 0.08 1.97
N PHE A 298 18.24 -0.32 1.44
CA PHE A 298 17.22 0.63 1.02
C PHE A 298 15.81 0.02 0.88
N VAL A 299 14.79 0.86 1.06
CA VAL A 299 13.40 0.57 0.68
C VAL A 299 12.88 1.72 -0.17
N VAL A 300 12.50 1.47 -1.43
CA VAL A 300 12.01 2.48 -2.38
C VAL A 300 10.53 2.29 -2.66
N ASN A 301 9.74 3.34 -2.51
CA ASN A 301 8.37 3.37 -3.01
C ASN A 301 8.34 3.78 -4.49
N LEU A 302 7.63 3.02 -5.32
CA LEU A 302 7.28 3.46 -6.67
C LEU A 302 6.05 4.36 -6.62
N ASP A 303 6.06 5.42 -7.43
CA ASP A 303 4.94 6.33 -7.55
C ASP A 303 3.66 5.61 -8.00
N LYS A 304 2.52 6.10 -7.51
CA LYS A 304 1.21 5.67 -7.98
C LYS A 304 1.04 6.17 -9.41
N PRO A 305 0.88 5.28 -10.41
CA PRO A 305 0.63 5.74 -11.77
C PRO A 305 -0.71 6.49 -11.87
N GLU A 306 -0.77 7.52 -12.70
CA GLU A 306 -2.01 8.25 -12.96
C GLU A 306 -3.08 7.34 -13.56
N GLY A 307 -4.33 7.43 -13.06
CA GLY A 307 -5.44 6.57 -13.50
C GLY A 307 -5.37 5.12 -13.01
N HIS A 308 -4.46 4.79 -12.09
CA HIS A 308 -4.40 3.47 -11.45
C HIS A 308 -5.48 3.33 -10.35
N PHE A 309 -6.28 2.27 -10.43
CA PHE A 309 -7.23 1.90 -9.38
C PHE A 309 -6.52 1.17 -8.26
N GLY A 310 -6.32 1.86 -7.14
CA GLY A 310 -5.79 1.29 -5.89
C GLY A 310 -6.87 1.06 -4.83
N THR A 311 -6.43 0.59 -3.66
CA THR A 311 -7.24 0.42 -2.45
C THR A 311 -7.99 1.71 -2.08
N GLU A 312 -7.26 2.81 -1.95
CA GLU A 312 -7.82 4.13 -1.60
C GLU A 312 -8.86 4.63 -2.61
N VAL A 313 -8.67 4.41 -3.91
CA VAL A 313 -9.59 4.87 -4.96
C VAL A 313 -10.94 4.16 -4.87
N LEU A 314 -10.94 2.89 -4.46
CA LEU A 314 -12.14 2.06 -4.44
C LEU A 314 -12.85 2.06 -3.09
N PHE A 315 -12.09 2.06 -1.99
CA PHE A 315 -12.62 1.88 -0.63
C PHE A 315 -12.49 3.15 0.24
N GLY A 316 -11.78 4.15 -0.26
CA GLY A 316 -11.32 5.27 0.54
C GLY A 316 -10.30 4.84 1.59
N ARG A 317 -9.97 5.76 2.48
CA ARG A 317 -9.16 5.47 3.67
C ARG A 317 -9.60 6.32 4.85
N TYR A 318 -9.14 5.97 6.04
CA TYR A 318 -9.21 6.84 7.20
C TYR A 318 -8.13 7.94 7.09
N ALA A 319 -8.46 9.13 7.58
CA ALA A 319 -7.52 10.23 7.62
C ALA A 319 -6.37 9.91 8.58
N LEU A 320 -5.14 10.21 8.15
CA LEU A 320 -3.97 10.12 9.01
C LEU A 320 -3.95 11.29 10.01
N GLU A 321 -3.09 11.20 11.02
CA GLU A 321 -3.05 12.15 12.14
C GLU A 321 -2.92 13.62 11.66
N ASP A 322 -2.13 13.85 10.61
CA ASP A 322 -1.73 15.16 10.11
C ASP A 322 -2.65 15.70 9.00
N GLU A 323 -3.60 14.89 8.56
CA GLU A 323 -4.51 15.22 7.48
C GLU A 323 -5.82 15.80 8.02
N ASN A 324 -6.38 16.72 7.26
CA ASN A 324 -7.73 17.17 7.52
C ASN A 324 -8.72 16.12 6.99
N PRO A 325 -9.64 15.60 7.82
CA PRO A 325 -10.62 14.60 7.41
C PRO A 325 -11.55 15.02 6.28
N SER A 326 -11.68 16.32 6.01
CA SER A 326 -12.44 16.81 4.85
C SER A 326 -11.74 16.58 3.52
N ASP A 327 -10.42 16.37 3.55
CA ASP A 327 -9.56 16.38 2.37
C ASP A 327 -9.19 14.94 1.95
N VAL A 328 -9.64 13.94 2.71
CA VAL A 328 -9.39 12.52 2.47
C VAL A 328 -10.53 11.91 1.68
N ASP A 329 -10.19 11.25 0.58
CA ASP A 329 -11.15 10.63 -0.32
C ASP A 329 -11.84 9.41 0.32
N ASP A 330 -13.13 9.30 0.09
CA ASP A 330 -13.96 8.17 0.48
C ASP A 330 -14.01 7.06 -0.58
N GLY A 331 -13.21 7.20 -1.64
CA GLY A 331 -13.21 6.33 -2.80
C GLY A 331 -14.45 6.55 -3.67
N TYR A 332 -14.59 5.81 -4.78
CA TYR A 332 -15.79 5.86 -5.62
C TYR A 332 -16.90 4.92 -5.11
N ASP A 333 -18.18 5.21 -5.43
CA ASP A 333 -19.32 4.39 -5.03
C ASP A 333 -19.46 3.15 -5.93
N MET A 334 -18.45 2.28 -5.83
CA MET A 334 -18.28 1.08 -6.64
C MET A 334 -18.54 -0.21 -5.86
N ILE A 335 -18.71 -0.13 -4.53
CA ILE A 335 -18.87 -1.28 -3.64
C ILE A 335 -20.35 -1.52 -3.33
N ARG A 336 -20.81 -2.76 -3.44
CA ARG A 336 -22.19 -3.18 -3.15
C ARG A 336 -22.17 -4.19 -2.01
N SER A 337 -22.93 -3.91 -0.97
CA SER A 337 -23.03 -4.78 0.21
C SER A 337 -23.75 -6.08 -0.15
N VAL A 338 -23.15 -7.20 0.23
CA VAL A 338 -23.77 -8.53 0.24
C VAL A 338 -24.21 -8.82 1.68
N PRO A 339 -25.53 -8.92 1.94
CA PRO A 339 -26.07 -9.26 3.25
C PRO A 339 -25.55 -10.60 3.78
N LEU A 340 -25.53 -10.78 5.10
CA LEU A 340 -25.07 -12.02 5.73
C LEU A 340 -25.96 -13.23 5.37
N GLU A 341 -27.26 -13.02 5.23
CA GLU A 341 -28.24 -14.04 4.78
C GLU A 341 -27.95 -14.59 3.38
N ASP A 342 -27.36 -13.78 2.50
CA ASP A 342 -26.94 -14.21 1.17
C ASP A 342 -25.68 -15.09 1.22
N LEU A 343 -24.87 -15.01 2.28
CA LEU A 343 -23.61 -15.74 2.38
C LEU A 343 -23.81 -17.25 2.47
N GLU A 344 -24.78 -17.69 3.26
CA GLU A 344 -25.14 -19.12 3.41
C GLU A 344 -25.60 -19.72 2.07
N CYS A 345 -26.18 -18.88 1.19
CA CYS A 345 -26.66 -19.28 -0.13
C CYS A 345 -25.54 -19.46 -1.16
N VAL A 346 -24.39 -18.78 -0.99
CA VAL A 346 -23.30 -18.76 -1.98
C VAL A 346 -22.00 -19.37 -1.47
N ARG A 347 -21.97 -19.78 -0.21
CA ARG A 347 -20.80 -20.40 0.42
C ARG A 347 -21.22 -21.37 1.53
N PRO A 348 -20.55 -22.54 1.64
CA PRO A 348 -20.77 -23.43 2.79
C PRO A 348 -20.23 -22.83 4.09
N GLU A 349 -20.97 -23.02 5.19
CA GLU A 349 -20.58 -22.58 6.53
C GLU A 349 -19.27 -23.26 6.99
N THR A 350 -19.20 -24.58 6.82
CA THR A 350 -18.02 -25.36 7.20
C THR A 350 -17.35 -26.05 6.01
N LYS A 351 -16.14 -26.56 6.24
CA LYS A 351 -15.44 -27.38 5.23
C LYS A 351 -16.15 -28.70 4.94
N GLN A 352 -16.93 -29.22 5.89
CA GLN A 352 -17.63 -30.50 5.74
C GLN A 352 -18.86 -30.35 4.84
N ASP A 353 -19.51 -29.18 4.87
CA ASP A 353 -20.70 -28.87 4.05
C ASP A 353 -20.35 -28.52 2.60
N ALA A 354 -19.05 -28.47 2.26
CA ALA A 354 -18.61 -28.13 0.92
C ALA A 354 -18.90 -29.22 -0.12
N GLU A 355 -19.05 -30.47 0.32
CA GLU A 355 -19.37 -31.61 -0.54
C GLU A 355 -20.90 -31.70 -0.73
N GLY A 356 -21.37 -31.57 -1.97
CA GLY A 356 -22.81 -31.53 -2.29
C GLY A 356 -23.46 -30.14 -2.19
N PHE A 357 -22.70 -29.09 -1.86
CA PHE A 357 -23.18 -27.71 -1.87
C PHE A 357 -23.59 -27.25 -3.27
N GLU A 358 -24.81 -26.76 -3.43
CA GLU A 358 -25.29 -26.11 -4.66
C GLU A 358 -25.69 -24.66 -4.34
N PRO A 359 -25.07 -23.65 -4.99
CA PRO A 359 -25.34 -22.26 -4.67
C PRO A 359 -26.73 -21.84 -5.14
N LEU A 360 -27.42 -21.07 -4.31
CA LEU A 360 -28.64 -20.39 -4.69
C LEU A 360 -28.28 -19.04 -5.34
N ILE A 361 -28.91 -18.74 -6.48
CA ILE A 361 -28.77 -17.44 -7.12
C ILE A 361 -29.61 -16.43 -6.34
N THR A 362 -28.98 -15.75 -5.39
CA THR A 362 -29.59 -14.65 -4.64
C THR A 362 -29.79 -13.41 -5.51
N ASP A 363 -30.53 -12.43 -5.01
CA ASP A 363 -30.74 -11.17 -5.73
C ASP A 363 -29.43 -10.40 -5.92
N THR A 364 -28.51 -10.43 -4.96
CA THR A 364 -27.20 -9.76 -5.11
C THR A 364 -26.35 -10.41 -6.20
N LEU A 365 -26.30 -11.75 -6.24
CA LEU A 365 -25.55 -12.47 -7.29
C LEU A 365 -26.19 -12.28 -8.67
N ARG A 366 -27.53 -12.27 -8.74
CA ARG A 366 -28.26 -11.99 -9.98
C ARG A 366 -27.99 -10.59 -10.49
N GLU A 367 -28.11 -9.56 -9.64
CA GLU A 367 -27.80 -8.17 -10.01
C GLU A 367 -26.35 -8.04 -10.48
N ALA A 368 -25.38 -8.68 -9.81
CA ALA A 368 -23.98 -8.65 -10.23
C ALA A 368 -23.78 -9.24 -11.63
N VAL A 369 -24.41 -10.37 -11.94
CA VAL A 369 -24.35 -10.98 -13.29
C VAL A 369 -25.08 -10.13 -14.33
N GLU A 370 -26.28 -9.62 -14.02
CA GLU A 370 -27.03 -8.72 -14.91
C GLU A 370 -26.25 -7.44 -15.21
N TYR A 371 -25.61 -6.85 -14.19
CA TYR A 371 -24.75 -5.68 -14.35
C TYR A 371 -23.51 -5.98 -15.19
N PHE A 372 -22.88 -7.15 -15.03
CA PHE A 372 -21.76 -7.57 -15.88
C PHE A 372 -22.13 -7.62 -17.37
N LEU A 373 -23.33 -8.12 -17.70
CA LEU A 373 -23.82 -8.15 -19.08
C LEU A 373 -24.00 -6.71 -19.63
N LEU A 374 -24.59 -5.82 -18.83
CA LEU A 374 -24.77 -4.40 -19.19
C LEU A 374 -23.44 -3.68 -19.38
N VAL A 375 -22.47 -3.88 -18.49
CA VAL A 375 -21.12 -3.30 -18.60
C VAL A 375 -20.43 -3.81 -19.86
N THR A 376 -20.56 -5.10 -20.16
CA THR A 376 -19.95 -5.66 -21.38
C THR A 376 -20.58 -5.06 -22.64
N ALA A 377 -21.90 -4.86 -22.66
CA ALA A 377 -22.57 -4.14 -23.74
C ALA A 377 -22.08 -2.69 -23.86
N ALA A 378 -21.95 -1.97 -22.74
CA ALA A 378 -21.47 -0.59 -22.72
C ALA A 378 -20.06 -0.45 -23.31
N ARG A 379 -19.19 -1.41 -22.98
CA ARG A 379 -17.83 -1.47 -23.51
C ARG A 379 -17.79 -1.74 -25.01
N ARG A 380 -18.71 -2.56 -25.54
CA ARG A 380 -18.86 -2.77 -26.99
C ARG A 380 -19.31 -1.49 -27.69
N VAL A 381 -20.29 -0.78 -27.12
CA VAL A 381 -20.75 0.52 -27.65
C VAL A 381 -19.60 1.53 -27.69
N ARG A 382 -18.78 1.62 -26.62
CA ARG A 382 -17.62 2.52 -26.59
C ARG A 382 -16.56 2.13 -27.62
N GLY A 383 -16.34 0.84 -27.85
CA GLY A 383 -15.42 0.34 -28.88
C GLY A 383 -13.94 0.67 -28.63
N THR A 384 -13.59 1.10 -27.41
CA THR A 384 -12.24 1.54 -27.03
C THR A 384 -11.70 0.70 -25.86
N GLY A 385 -10.37 0.64 -25.75
CA GLY A 385 -9.70 -0.01 -24.62
C GLY A 385 -9.55 -1.53 -24.75
N ASN A 386 -9.55 -2.22 -23.61
CA ASN A 386 -9.32 -3.66 -23.54
C ASN A 386 -10.50 -4.43 -24.19
N PRO A 387 -10.27 -5.33 -25.17
CA PRO A 387 -11.34 -6.05 -25.86
C PRO A 387 -11.94 -7.20 -25.03
N HIS A 388 -11.27 -7.64 -23.97
CA HIS A 388 -11.77 -8.70 -23.08
C HIS A 388 -12.73 -8.11 -22.04
N SER A 389 -13.75 -8.86 -21.62
CA SER A 389 -14.65 -8.50 -20.51
C SER A 389 -14.82 -9.68 -19.58
N THR A 390 -14.37 -9.53 -18.34
CA THR A 390 -14.41 -10.63 -17.37
C THR A 390 -15.13 -10.25 -16.09
N MET A 391 -15.81 -11.23 -15.50
CA MET A 391 -16.38 -11.18 -14.16
C MET A 391 -15.67 -12.21 -13.29
N LEU A 392 -15.35 -11.83 -12.06
CA LEU A 392 -14.80 -12.75 -11.06
C LEU A 392 -15.88 -13.10 -10.03
N ILE A 393 -16.11 -14.40 -9.81
CA ILE A 393 -16.88 -14.90 -8.66
C ILE A 393 -15.93 -15.68 -7.77
N HIS A 394 -15.71 -15.18 -6.56
CA HIS A 394 -14.83 -15.80 -5.59
C HIS A 394 -15.53 -15.93 -4.23
N THR A 395 -16.06 -17.12 -3.97
CA THR A 395 -16.81 -17.43 -2.74
C THR A 395 -16.08 -18.38 -1.78
N SER A 396 -15.30 -19.34 -2.31
CA SER A 396 -14.62 -20.37 -1.52
C SER A 396 -13.21 -20.68 -2.04
N VAL A 397 -12.44 -21.47 -1.30
CA VAL A 397 -11.18 -22.10 -1.79
C VAL A 397 -11.39 -23.52 -2.29
N ASN A 398 -12.53 -24.13 -1.99
CA ASN A 398 -12.81 -25.52 -2.32
C ASN A 398 -13.25 -25.65 -3.78
N THR A 399 -12.59 -26.53 -4.53
CA THR A 399 -12.87 -26.78 -5.95
C THR A 399 -14.27 -27.37 -6.18
N ALA A 400 -14.79 -28.17 -5.26
CA ALA A 400 -16.16 -28.70 -5.34
C ALA A 400 -17.19 -27.57 -5.32
N VAL A 401 -16.98 -26.57 -4.46
CA VAL A 401 -17.84 -25.38 -4.37
C VAL A 401 -17.73 -24.54 -5.64
N HIS A 402 -16.54 -24.38 -6.24
CA HIS A 402 -16.43 -23.65 -7.51
C HIS A 402 -17.25 -24.32 -8.61
N ASN A 403 -17.07 -25.64 -8.76
CA ASN A 403 -17.72 -26.40 -9.82
C ASN A 403 -19.25 -26.39 -9.70
N SER A 404 -19.81 -26.26 -8.48
CA SER A 404 -21.26 -26.23 -8.29
C SER A 404 -21.93 -24.95 -8.80
N PHE A 405 -21.19 -23.86 -9.04
CA PHE A 405 -21.73 -22.64 -9.66
C PHE A 405 -22.04 -22.80 -11.15
N GLU A 406 -21.45 -23.77 -11.84
CA GLU A 406 -21.53 -23.84 -13.31
C GLU A 406 -22.98 -23.98 -13.81
N ARG A 407 -23.75 -24.91 -13.22
CA ARG A 407 -25.13 -25.16 -13.63
C ARG A 407 -26.06 -23.98 -13.31
N PRO A 408 -26.11 -23.44 -12.07
CA PRO A 408 -26.93 -22.28 -11.75
C PRO A 408 -26.63 -21.05 -12.61
N LEU A 409 -25.35 -20.74 -12.86
CA LEU A 409 -24.97 -19.59 -13.69
C LEU A 409 -25.37 -19.78 -15.16
N LYS A 410 -25.18 -20.97 -15.73
CA LYS A 410 -25.63 -21.26 -17.10
C LYS A 410 -27.16 -21.16 -17.22
N GLN A 411 -27.90 -21.58 -16.21
CA GLN A 411 -29.35 -21.42 -16.19
C GLN A 411 -29.76 -19.96 -16.11
N LEU A 412 -29.07 -19.15 -15.30
CA LEU A 412 -29.31 -17.71 -15.22
C LEU A 412 -29.08 -17.01 -16.56
N LEU A 413 -27.96 -17.30 -17.25
CA LEU A 413 -27.66 -16.73 -18.56
C LEU A 413 -28.69 -17.15 -19.63
N ARG A 414 -29.14 -18.42 -19.63
CA ARG A 414 -30.19 -18.89 -20.54
C ARG A 414 -31.51 -18.15 -20.31
N ARG A 415 -31.94 -18.03 -19.05
CA ARG A 415 -33.16 -17.28 -18.70
C ARG A 415 -33.05 -15.81 -19.09
N ALA A 416 -31.89 -15.19 -18.87
CA ALA A 416 -31.64 -13.81 -19.29
C ALA A 416 -31.80 -13.66 -20.82
N ALA A 417 -31.28 -14.61 -21.61
CA ALA A 417 -31.44 -14.61 -23.06
C ALA A 417 -32.90 -14.79 -23.50
N GLU A 418 -33.65 -15.69 -22.87
CA GLU A 418 -35.08 -15.91 -23.15
C GLU A 418 -35.95 -14.70 -22.80
N GLN A 419 -35.57 -13.93 -21.78
CA GLN A 419 -36.32 -12.79 -21.25
C GLN A 419 -35.88 -11.43 -21.79
N LEU A 420 -34.90 -11.37 -22.72
CA LEU A 420 -34.39 -10.11 -23.28
C LEU A 420 -35.46 -9.17 -23.86
N GLN A 421 -36.58 -9.72 -24.34
CA GLN A 421 -37.70 -8.97 -24.92
C GLN A 421 -38.88 -8.81 -23.95
N ASP A 422 -38.83 -9.41 -22.76
CA ASP A 422 -39.87 -9.25 -21.74
C ASP A 422 -39.83 -7.81 -21.18
N PRO A 423 -40.94 -7.04 -21.25
CA PRO A 423 -41.00 -5.68 -20.72
C PRO A 423 -40.58 -5.56 -19.25
N ALA A 424 -40.87 -6.58 -18.42
CA ALA A 424 -40.49 -6.56 -17.01
C ALA A 424 -38.97 -6.70 -16.82
N ALA A 425 -38.34 -7.62 -17.55
CA ALA A 425 -36.89 -7.79 -17.55
C ALA A 425 -36.16 -6.56 -18.10
N VAL A 426 -36.64 -5.98 -19.21
CA VAL A 426 -36.06 -4.75 -19.80
C VAL A 426 -36.16 -3.58 -18.82
N LYS A 427 -37.31 -3.40 -18.15
CA LYS A 427 -37.48 -2.35 -17.14
C LYS A 427 -36.51 -2.53 -15.97
N ARG A 428 -36.31 -3.77 -15.51
CA ARG A 428 -35.35 -4.09 -14.44
C ARG A 428 -33.91 -3.76 -14.84
N LEU A 429 -33.47 -4.21 -16.01
CA LEU A 429 -32.12 -3.95 -16.52
C LEU A 429 -31.86 -2.45 -16.70
N ARG A 430 -32.84 -1.70 -17.19
CA ARG A 430 -32.76 -0.23 -17.30
C ARG A 430 -32.57 0.41 -15.93
N PHE A 431 -33.43 0.05 -14.97
CA PHE A 431 -33.35 0.59 -13.62
C PHE A 431 -31.99 0.30 -12.98
N LEU A 432 -31.47 -0.92 -13.14
CA LEU A 432 -30.14 -1.29 -12.67
C LEU A 432 -29.05 -0.42 -13.32
N TRP A 433 -29.07 -0.27 -14.64
CA TRP A 433 -28.09 0.57 -15.36
C TRP A 433 -28.10 2.03 -14.90
N GLU A 434 -29.29 2.65 -14.87
CA GLU A 434 -29.46 4.06 -14.51
C GLU A 434 -29.07 4.30 -13.04
N ARG A 435 -29.50 3.42 -12.12
CA ARG A 435 -29.15 3.49 -10.69
C ARG A 435 -27.63 3.43 -10.49
N GLU A 436 -26.97 2.51 -11.18
CA GLU A 436 -25.53 2.27 -10.99
C GLU A 436 -24.66 3.34 -11.65
N THR A 437 -25.05 3.84 -12.82
CA THR A 437 -24.30 4.91 -13.54
C THR A 437 -24.56 6.30 -12.98
N ALA A 438 -25.66 6.52 -12.24
CA ALA A 438 -25.88 7.75 -11.49
C ALA A 438 -24.93 7.89 -10.28
N LYS A 439 -24.44 6.78 -9.72
CA LYS A 439 -23.54 6.76 -8.56
C LYS A 439 -22.08 7.06 -8.90
N VAL A 440 -21.66 6.75 -10.13
CA VAL A 440 -20.31 7.02 -10.64
C VAL A 440 -20.45 7.50 -12.08
N ALA A 441 -20.20 8.79 -12.28
CA ALA A 441 -20.41 9.42 -13.58
C ALA A 441 -19.22 9.17 -14.52
N ALA A 442 -19.50 8.77 -15.76
CA ALA A 442 -18.47 8.52 -16.78
C ALA A 442 -17.52 9.72 -17.00
N VAL A 443 -18.06 10.94 -16.91
CA VAL A 443 -17.32 12.20 -17.12
C VAL A 443 -16.21 12.42 -16.09
N GLU A 444 -16.32 11.86 -14.88
CA GLU A 444 -15.29 11.95 -13.83
C GLU A 444 -14.00 11.23 -14.24
N PHE A 445 -14.10 10.27 -15.18
CA PHE A 445 -12.98 9.50 -15.70
C PHE A 445 -12.64 9.85 -17.15
N GLY A 446 -13.23 10.93 -17.71
CA GLY A 446 -13.06 11.29 -19.12
C GLY A 446 -13.71 10.32 -20.09
N GLU A 447 -14.65 9.49 -19.62
CA GLU A 447 -15.35 8.49 -20.42
C GLU A 447 -16.70 9.00 -20.93
N THR A 448 -17.21 8.38 -22.00
CA THR A 448 -18.51 8.75 -22.58
C THR A 448 -19.64 7.99 -21.91
N LYS A 449 -20.68 8.70 -21.46
CA LYS A 449 -21.92 8.09 -20.95
C LYS A 449 -22.62 7.31 -22.07
N VAL A 450 -23.05 6.09 -21.77
CA VAL A 450 -23.79 5.23 -22.71
C VAL A 450 -25.24 5.16 -22.29
N GLU A 451 -26.15 5.37 -23.24
CA GLU A 451 -27.59 5.30 -23.02
C GLU A 451 -28.09 3.86 -23.09
N PHE A 452 -29.14 3.53 -22.34
CA PHE A 452 -29.60 2.14 -22.20
C PHE A 452 -30.03 1.50 -23.53
N GLU A 453 -30.58 2.27 -24.46
CA GLU A 453 -31.02 1.73 -25.76
C GLU A 453 -29.84 1.20 -26.60
N ASP A 454 -28.68 1.85 -26.53
CA ASP A 454 -27.49 1.40 -27.24
C ASP A 454 -26.96 0.09 -26.64
N LEU A 455 -27.04 -0.06 -25.31
CA LEU A 455 -26.71 -1.32 -24.62
C LEU A 455 -27.62 -2.45 -25.04
N ARG A 456 -28.93 -2.16 -25.14
CA ARG A 456 -29.96 -3.14 -25.44
C ARG A 456 -29.74 -3.80 -26.81
N ALA A 457 -29.21 -3.04 -27.77
CA ALA A 457 -28.85 -3.56 -29.09
C ALA A 457 -27.70 -4.59 -29.04
N GLU A 458 -26.74 -4.40 -28.12
CA GLU A 458 -25.56 -5.26 -27.97
C GLU A 458 -25.79 -6.51 -27.09
N LEU A 459 -26.75 -6.46 -26.17
CA LEU A 459 -27.01 -7.53 -25.18
C LEU A 459 -27.18 -8.93 -25.79
N PRO A 460 -27.88 -9.16 -26.92
CA PRO A 460 -27.98 -10.49 -27.52
C PRO A 460 -26.61 -11.07 -27.87
N GLY A 461 -25.73 -10.27 -28.50
CA GLY A 461 -24.38 -10.71 -28.86
C GLY A 461 -23.46 -10.87 -27.64
N VAL A 462 -23.72 -10.15 -26.54
CA VAL A 462 -22.99 -10.33 -25.28
C VAL A 462 -23.34 -11.69 -24.68
N LEU A 463 -24.63 -12.00 -24.58
CA LEU A 463 -25.12 -13.27 -24.03
C LEU A 463 -24.66 -14.48 -24.84
N GLU A 464 -24.63 -14.38 -26.18
CA GLU A 464 -24.10 -15.45 -27.04
C GLU A 464 -22.61 -15.69 -26.81
N SER A 465 -21.83 -14.62 -26.62
CA SER A 465 -20.38 -14.72 -26.40
C SER A 465 -19.97 -15.12 -24.98
N CYS A 466 -20.85 -14.92 -23.99
CA CYS A 466 -20.52 -15.03 -22.58
C CYS A 466 -20.33 -16.50 -22.15
N ARG A 467 -19.15 -16.83 -21.62
CA ARG A 467 -18.80 -18.18 -21.16
C ARG A 467 -18.63 -18.24 -19.65
N VAL A 468 -19.08 -19.33 -19.04
CA VAL A 468 -18.83 -19.62 -17.61
C VAL A 468 -17.63 -20.56 -17.53
N ILE A 469 -16.54 -20.11 -16.88
CA ILE A 469 -15.26 -20.83 -16.83
C ILE A 469 -14.90 -21.15 -15.38
N MET A 470 -14.78 -22.44 -15.07
CA MET A 470 -14.31 -22.91 -13.76
C MET A 470 -12.78 -22.97 -13.78
N ASP A 471 -12.13 -21.95 -13.20
CA ASP A 471 -10.67 -21.90 -13.15
C ASP A 471 -10.17 -22.26 -11.75
N ASN A 472 -9.96 -23.56 -11.54
CA ASN A 472 -9.46 -24.13 -10.29
C ASN A 472 -8.29 -25.10 -10.54
N SER A 473 -7.64 -25.58 -9.48
CA SER A 473 -6.46 -26.43 -9.58
C SER A 473 -6.68 -27.75 -10.32
N SER A 474 -7.93 -28.23 -10.39
CA SER A 474 -8.32 -29.47 -11.09
C SER A 474 -8.81 -29.25 -12.52
N SER A 475 -9.01 -28.01 -12.96
CA SER A 475 -9.55 -27.70 -14.28
C SER A 475 -8.47 -27.68 -15.37
N GLU A 476 -8.74 -28.38 -16.47
CA GLU A 476 -7.95 -28.33 -17.71
C GLU A 476 -8.26 -27.06 -18.54
N VAL A 477 -9.45 -26.48 -18.36
CA VAL A 477 -9.88 -25.27 -19.09
C VAL A 477 -9.47 -24.02 -18.32
N ARG A 478 -8.65 -23.18 -18.95
CA ARG A 478 -8.16 -21.91 -18.40
C ARG A 478 -8.65 -20.74 -19.25
N LEU A 479 -8.65 -19.55 -18.64
CA LEU A 479 -8.78 -18.31 -19.40
C LEU A 479 -7.58 -18.16 -20.33
N ASP A 480 -7.86 -18.03 -21.61
CA ASP A 480 -6.88 -17.80 -22.66
C ASP A 480 -7.25 -16.53 -23.42
N TYR A 481 -6.35 -15.55 -23.39
CA TYR A 481 -6.52 -14.25 -24.02
C TYR A 481 -5.77 -14.14 -25.36
N GLU A 482 -5.00 -15.17 -25.75
CA GLU A 482 -4.18 -15.15 -26.97
C GLU A 482 -5.03 -15.40 -28.24
N MET A 483 -6.16 -16.10 -28.12
CA MET A 483 -7.03 -16.45 -29.24
C MET A 483 -8.14 -15.44 -29.57
N GLY A 484 -8.02 -14.20 -29.06
CA GLY A 484 -8.94 -13.09 -29.36
C GLY A 484 -9.78 -12.61 -28.16
N PRO A 485 -10.78 -11.73 -28.39
CA PRO A 485 -11.60 -11.15 -27.32
C PRO A 485 -12.34 -12.21 -26.50
N VAL A 486 -12.34 -12.05 -25.17
CA VAL A 486 -12.93 -13.01 -24.23
C VAL A 486 -14.05 -12.33 -23.45
N VAL A 487 -15.25 -12.93 -23.44
CA VAL A 487 -16.34 -12.54 -22.54
C VAL A 487 -16.60 -13.70 -21.59
N ALA A 488 -16.23 -13.58 -20.31
CA ALA A 488 -16.29 -14.70 -19.39
C ALA A 488 -16.63 -14.36 -17.94
N ILE A 489 -17.41 -15.23 -17.31
CA ILE A 489 -17.60 -15.30 -15.86
C ILE A 489 -16.66 -16.38 -15.34
N ALA A 490 -15.61 -15.96 -14.64
CA ALA A 490 -14.61 -16.84 -14.05
C ALA A 490 -14.97 -17.14 -12.59
N VAL A 491 -15.13 -18.43 -12.28
CA VAL A 491 -15.38 -18.90 -10.90
C VAL A 491 -14.19 -19.74 -10.47
N GLY A 492 -13.64 -19.44 -9.30
CA GLY A 492 -12.44 -20.15 -8.83
C GLY A 492 -11.94 -19.70 -7.47
N GLY A 493 -10.82 -20.31 -7.06
CA GLY A 493 -10.21 -20.11 -5.76
C GLY A 493 -8.80 -19.55 -5.87
N ASN A 494 -7.83 -20.25 -5.27
CA ASN A 494 -6.48 -19.71 -5.16
C ASN A 494 -5.77 -19.48 -6.51
N THR A 495 -6.14 -20.22 -7.56
CA THR A 495 -5.62 -20.06 -8.92
C THR A 495 -6.00 -18.73 -9.55
N LEU A 496 -7.23 -18.24 -9.32
CA LEU A 496 -7.65 -16.89 -9.73
C LEU A 496 -7.13 -15.81 -8.78
N SER A 497 -6.82 -16.19 -7.54
CA SER A 497 -6.25 -15.27 -6.56
C SER A 497 -4.77 -14.97 -6.76
N ARG A 498 -4.00 -15.79 -7.49
CA ARG A 498 -2.53 -15.65 -7.64
C ARG A 498 -2.04 -16.19 -8.98
N GLY A 499 -1.31 -15.36 -9.73
CA GLY A 499 -0.53 -15.80 -10.90
C GLY A 499 -1.27 -15.84 -12.24
N LEU A 500 -2.51 -15.34 -12.32
CA LEU A 500 -3.26 -15.16 -13.57
C LEU A 500 -3.75 -13.71 -13.66
N THR A 501 -3.50 -13.04 -14.79
CA THR A 501 -4.07 -11.71 -15.07
C THR A 501 -5.49 -11.86 -15.56
N LEU A 502 -6.47 -11.27 -14.87
CA LEU A 502 -7.85 -11.18 -15.36
C LEU A 502 -8.01 -9.94 -16.24
N GLU A 503 -7.73 -10.10 -17.53
CA GLU A 503 -7.88 -9.02 -18.51
C GLU A 503 -9.34 -8.59 -18.60
N GLY A 504 -9.57 -7.28 -18.61
CA GLY A 504 -10.90 -6.72 -18.78
C GLY A 504 -11.86 -6.92 -17.59
N LEU A 505 -11.35 -7.14 -16.38
CA LEU A 505 -12.17 -7.35 -15.19
C LEU A 505 -13.03 -6.13 -14.86
N SER A 506 -14.34 -6.30 -14.93
CA SER A 506 -15.33 -5.24 -14.73
C SER A 506 -16.27 -5.50 -13.54
N VAL A 507 -16.59 -6.75 -13.23
CA VAL A 507 -17.45 -7.07 -12.08
C VAL A 507 -16.79 -8.12 -11.20
N SER A 508 -16.83 -7.92 -9.89
CA SER A 508 -16.33 -8.89 -8.91
C SER A 508 -17.39 -9.19 -7.86
N TYR A 509 -17.67 -10.46 -7.63
CA TYR A 509 -18.48 -10.94 -6.51
C TYR A 509 -17.56 -11.68 -5.53
N PHE A 510 -17.25 -11.05 -4.41
CA PHE A 510 -16.16 -11.41 -3.52
C PHE A 510 -16.63 -11.51 -2.06
N VAL A 511 -16.89 -12.73 -1.60
CA VAL A 511 -17.45 -13.00 -0.24
C VAL A 511 -16.67 -14.10 0.50
N ARG A 512 -15.40 -14.26 0.15
CA ARG A 512 -14.51 -15.24 0.77
C ARG A 512 -14.02 -14.72 2.12
N SER A 513 -13.99 -15.58 3.15
CA SER A 513 -13.28 -15.26 4.40
C SER A 513 -11.77 -15.20 4.18
N VAL A 514 -11.14 -14.16 4.70
CA VAL A 514 -9.69 -13.98 4.69
C VAL A 514 -9.21 -13.70 6.12
N SER A 515 -7.96 -14.07 6.44
CA SER A 515 -7.39 -13.92 7.80
C SER A 515 -6.07 -13.14 7.85
N ALA A 516 -5.62 -12.60 6.72
CA ALA A 516 -4.37 -11.86 6.62
C ALA A 516 -4.40 -10.76 5.55
N TYR A 517 -3.76 -9.61 5.83
CA TYR A 517 -3.69 -8.45 4.92
C TYR A 517 -3.03 -8.76 3.58
N ASP A 518 -1.87 -9.43 3.63
CA ASP A 518 -1.12 -9.84 2.43
C ASP A 518 -2.01 -10.66 1.47
N THR A 519 -2.85 -11.53 2.04
CA THR A 519 -3.80 -12.32 1.25
C THR A 519 -4.93 -11.44 0.69
N LEU A 520 -5.45 -10.47 1.44
CA LEU A 520 -6.48 -9.54 0.93
C LEU A 520 -5.97 -8.69 -0.25
N LEU A 521 -4.80 -8.06 -0.15
CA LEU A 521 -4.24 -7.24 -1.22
C LEU A 521 -3.99 -8.04 -2.49
N GLN A 522 -3.42 -9.23 -2.35
CA GLN A 522 -3.11 -10.10 -3.49
C GLN A 522 -4.37 -10.62 -4.20
N MET A 523 -5.48 -10.71 -3.47
CA MET A 523 -6.77 -11.15 -3.98
C MET A 523 -7.54 -10.05 -4.73
N GLY A 524 -7.22 -8.77 -4.50
CA GLY A 524 -7.87 -7.63 -5.14
C GLY A 524 -7.52 -7.49 -6.62
N ARG A 525 -8.04 -8.38 -7.47
CA ARG A 525 -7.81 -8.35 -8.93
C ARG A 525 -8.48 -7.16 -9.62
N TRP A 526 -9.37 -6.47 -8.91
CA TRP A 526 -10.01 -5.23 -9.35
C TRP A 526 -9.10 -4.00 -9.30
N PHE A 527 -7.89 -4.11 -8.73
CA PHE A 527 -6.88 -3.06 -8.85
C PHE A 527 -6.31 -2.96 -10.28
N GLY A 528 -5.58 -1.89 -10.58
CA GLY A 528 -4.92 -1.68 -11.88
C GLY A 528 -5.62 -0.69 -12.81
N PHE A 529 -5.20 -0.65 -14.07
CA PHE A 529 -5.74 0.31 -15.05
C PHE A 529 -7.05 -0.17 -15.68
N ARG A 530 -7.95 0.76 -16.00
CA ARG A 530 -9.29 0.50 -16.58
C ARG A 530 -9.60 1.39 -17.78
N LYS A 531 -8.63 1.53 -18.70
CA LYS A 531 -8.74 2.41 -19.89
C LYS A 531 -9.99 2.09 -20.71
N GLY A 532 -10.85 3.08 -20.94
CA GLY A 532 -12.10 2.96 -21.71
C GLY A 532 -13.33 2.56 -20.89
N TYR A 533 -13.16 2.22 -19.61
CA TYR A 533 -14.24 1.71 -18.77
C TYR A 533 -14.04 1.92 -17.27
N ALA A 534 -13.29 2.96 -16.89
CA ALA A 534 -12.91 3.24 -15.50
C ALA A 534 -14.11 3.52 -14.56
N ASP A 535 -15.22 4.03 -15.09
CA ASP A 535 -16.46 4.33 -14.37
C ASP A 535 -17.35 3.10 -14.08
N LEU A 536 -17.19 2.06 -14.89
CA LEU A 536 -18.04 0.87 -14.89
C LEU A 536 -17.72 -0.22 -13.85
N PRO A 537 -16.53 -0.33 -13.22
CA PRO A 537 -16.26 -1.45 -12.34
C PRO A 537 -17.16 -1.45 -11.10
N ARG A 538 -17.66 -2.61 -10.70
CA ARG A 538 -18.43 -2.79 -9.45
C ARG A 538 -18.01 -4.05 -8.72
N ILE A 539 -18.02 -3.97 -7.39
CA ILE A 539 -17.59 -5.07 -6.51
C ILE A 539 -18.69 -5.34 -5.49
N TRP A 540 -19.22 -6.55 -5.50
CA TRP A 540 -20.12 -7.07 -4.47
C TRP A 540 -19.30 -7.78 -3.41
N MET A 541 -19.40 -7.34 -2.16
CA MET A 541 -18.73 -7.97 -1.02
C MET A 541 -19.46 -7.67 0.28
N THR A 542 -19.09 -8.33 1.38
CA THR A 542 -19.63 -8.00 2.70
C THR A 542 -19.12 -6.64 3.18
N ASP A 543 -19.89 -5.97 4.04
CA ASP A 543 -19.47 -4.70 4.65
C ASP A 543 -18.19 -4.87 5.48
N GLU A 544 -18.03 -6.02 6.15
CA GLU A 544 -16.81 -6.38 6.87
C GLU A 544 -15.57 -6.41 5.94
N LEU A 545 -15.67 -7.06 4.76
CA LEU A 545 -14.57 -7.09 3.80
C LEU A 545 -14.24 -5.69 3.27
N SER A 546 -15.26 -4.86 3.04
CA SER A 546 -15.11 -3.48 2.60
C SER A 546 -14.39 -2.63 3.66
N GLU A 547 -14.80 -2.75 4.94
CA GLU A 547 -14.14 -2.10 6.08
C GLU A 547 -12.67 -2.54 6.19
N TRP A 548 -12.38 -3.82 5.99
CA TRP A 548 -11.00 -4.33 6.00
C TRP A 548 -10.15 -3.77 4.86
N PHE A 549 -10.69 -3.63 3.64
CA PHE A 549 -9.96 -2.99 2.54
C PHE A 549 -9.71 -1.50 2.79
N ARG A 550 -10.67 -0.79 3.41
CA ARG A 550 -10.49 0.60 3.83
C ARG A 550 -9.40 0.74 4.90
N HIS A 551 -9.41 -0.12 5.91
CA HIS A 551 -8.36 -0.16 6.93
C HIS A 551 -6.99 -0.42 6.28
N LEU A 552 -6.93 -1.36 5.34
CA LEU A 552 -5.71 -1.70 4.63
C LEU A 552 -5.20 -0.58 3.73
N ALA A 553 -6.09 0.23 3.14
CA ALA A 553 -5.72 1.46 2.45
C ALA A 553 -5.01 2.43 3.41
N THR A 554 -5.53 2.61 4.63
CA THR A 554 -4.87 3.41 5.67
C THR A 554 -3.51 2.85 6.04
N VAL A 555 -3.39 1.54 6.29
CA VAL A 555 -2.11 0.90 6.62
C VAL A 555 -1.10 1.06 5.49
N GLU A 556 -1.53 0.92 4.23
CA GLU A 556 -0.65 1.12 3.07
C GLU A 556 -0.13 2.56 2.99
N THR A 557 -1.00 3.56 3.19
CA THR A 557 -0.60 4.97 3.19
C THR A 557 0.34 5.29 4.37
N GLU A 558 0.04 4.82 5.59
CA GLU A 558 0.93 4.98 6.76
C GLU A 558 2.30 4.38 6.51
N MET A 559 2.35 3.14 6.04
CA MET A 559 3.59 2.43 5.74
C MET A 559 4.40 3.15 4.68
N ARG A 560 3.75 3.63 3.61
CA ARG A 560 4.43 4.39 2.55
C ARG A 560 5.02 5.69 3.09
N ARG A 561 4.32 6.35 4.00
CA ARG A 561 4.79 7.56 4.66
C ARG A 561 5.96 7.30 5.61
N ASP A 562 5.93 6.22 6.38
CA ASP A 562 7.07 5.77 7.19
C ASP A 562 8.29 5.45 6.29
N ILE A 563 8.07 4.88 5.10
CA ILE A 563 9.13 4.66 4.10
C ILE A 563 9.64 6.00 3.52
N GLU A 564 8.77 6.98 3.33
CA GLU A 564 9.17 8.34 2.91
C GLU A 564 9.97 9.07 4.00
N LEU A 565 9.73 8.76 5.28
CA LEU A 565 10.53 9.27 6.39
C LEU A 565 11.94 8.72 6.38
N TYR A 566 12.16 7.49 5.89
CA TYR A 566 13.51 7.08 5.51
C TYR A 566 14.05 8.18 4.62
N MET A 567 13.45 8.38 3.46
CA MET A 567 13.97 9.18 2.37
C MET A 567 14.26 10.67 2.64
N THR A 568 13.91 11.19 3.80
CA THR A 568 14.13 12.60 4.19
C THR A 568 15.07 12.77 5.37
N GLN A 569 15.40 11.68 6.06
CA GLN A 569 16.30 11.65 7.21
C GLN A 569 17.45 10.69 6.86
N ASP A 570 18.69 10.93 7.28
CA ASP A 570 19.81 9.99 7.03
C ASP A 570 19.66 8.72 7.91
N VAL A 571 18.57 7.98 7.74
CA VAL A 571 18.18 6.82 8.54
C VAL A 571 17.87 5.63 7.63
N THR A 572 18.56 4.51 7.86
CA THR A 572 18.37 3.28 7.10
C THR A 572 17.23 2.43 7.69
N PRO A 573 16.77 1.39 6.98
CA PRO A 573 15.86 0.40 7.55
C PRO A 573 16.40 -0.26 8.84
N LEU A 574 17.73 -0.31 9.02
CA LEU A 574 18.35 -0.80 10.25
C LEU A 574 18.23 0.17 11.44
N THR A 575 18.14 1.47 11.18
CA THR A 575 18.06 2.49 12.24
C THR A 575 16.63 2.93 12.53
N PHE A 576 15.71 2.79 11.57
CA PHE A 576 14.29 3.07 11.74
C PHE A 576 13.48 1.90 11.13
N ALA A 577 12.66 1.21 11.91
CA ALA A 577 11.82 0.12 11.39
C ALA A 577 10.45 0.65 10.96
N VAL A 578 9.98 0.28 9.76
CA VAL A 578 8.61 0.58 9.31
C VAL A 578 7.64 -0.05 10.28
N ARG A 579 6.69 0.73 10.79
CA ARG A 579 5.66 0.23 11.70
C ARG A 579 4.46 -0.21 10.89
N VAL A 580 3.92 -1.39 11.22
CA VAL A 580 2.69 -1.89 10.58
C VAL A 580 1.58 -1.97 11.62
N ARG A 581 0.49 -1.24 11.38
CA ARG A 581 -0.72 -1.24 12.21
C ARG A 581 -1.39 -2.61 12.19
N THR A 582 -1.76 -3.13 13.36
CA THR A 582 -2.49 -4.40 13.49
C THR A 582 -4.01 -4.18 13.57
N HIS A 583 -4.79 -5.23 13.31
CA HIS A 583 -6.25 -5.23 13.45
C HIS A 583 -6.68 -6.46 14.27
N PRO A 584 -7.72 -6.37 15.13
CA PRO A 584 -8.10 -7.47 16.03
C PRO A 584 -8.43 -8.78 15.32
N SER A 585 -9.10 -8.69 14.17
CA SER A 585 -9.57 -9.86 13.40
C SER A 585 -8.65 -10.29 12.26
N LEU A 586 -7.61 -9.50 11.94
CA LEU A 586 -6.75 -9.74 10.77
C LEU A 586 -5.28 -9.68 11.14
N ARG A 587 -4.53 -10.70 10.68
CA ARG A 587 -3.08 -10.71 10.82
C ARG A 587 -2.43 -9.87 9.72
N VAL A 588 -1.31 -9.24 10.04
CA VAL A 588 -0.52 -8.48 9.06
C VAL A 588 0.02 -9.39 7.95
N THR A 589 0.54 -10.57 8.32
CA THR A 589 0.94 -11.60 7.35
C THR A 589 0.61 -12.99 7.89
N ALA A 590 0.90 -14.04 7.10
CA ALA A 590 0.65 -15.42 7.52
C ALA A 590 1.44 -15.73 8.81
N ALA A 591 0.85 -16.46 9.77
CA ALA A 591 1.49 -16.73 11.07
C ALA A 591 2.87 -17.39 10.97
N ALA A 592 3.11 -18.20 9.94
CA ALA A 592 4.43 -18.80 9.70
C ALA A 592 5.53 -17.76 9.43
N LYS A 593 5.17 -16.57 8.92
CA LYS A 593 6.04 -15.45 8.56
C LYS A 593 6.16 -14.38 9.65
N MET A 594 5.48 -14.53 10.79
CA MET A 594 5.46 -13.56 11.89
C MET A 594 6.35 -13.94 13.08
N LYS A 595 7.18 -15.00 12.95
CA LYS A 595 7.90 -15.58 14.10
C LYS A 595 8.87 -14.62 14.76
N ASP A 596 9.46 -13.74 13.96
CA ASP A 596 10.55 -12.87 14.37
C ASP A 596 10.09 -11.40 14.50
N ALA A 597 8.81 -11.15 14.21
CA ALA A 597 8.18 -9.86 14.45
C ALA A 597 8.04 -9.65 15.95
N VAL A 598 8.51 -8.50 16.44
CA VAL A 598 8.24 -8.09 17.82
C VAL A 598 6.97 -7.26 17.83
N THR A 599 6.21 -7.36 18.91
CA THR A 599 5.17 -6.38 19.19
C THR A 599 5.87 -5.02 19.31
N ALA A 600 5.73 -4.20 18.27
CA ALA A 600 6.19 -2.84 18.31
C ALA A 600 5.28 -2.13 19.29
N ALA A 601 5.91 -1.58 20.30
CA ALA A 601 5.17 -0.83 21.25
C ALA A 601 4.70 0.46 20.57
N SER A 602 3.38 0.61 20.46
CA SER A 602 2.72 1.90 20.31
C SER A 602 3.19 2.78 21.46
N SER A 603 4.06 3.73 21.12
CA SER A 603 4.18 4.96 21.87
C SER A 603 2.99 5.81 21.51
N PHE A 604 2.02 5.95 22.41
CA PHE A 604 1.04 7.03 22.27
C PHE A 604 1.71 8.40 22.42
N GLY A 605 2.98 8.47 22.83
CA GLY A 605 3.76 9.71 22.91
C GLY A 605 3.82 10.42 21.56
N GLY A 606 3.44 11.69 21.55
CA GLY A 606 3.32 12.51 20.35
C GLY A 606 2.08 12.22 19.49
N GLN A 607 1.21 11.29 19.90
CA GLN A 607 0.04 10.89 19.12
C GLN A 607 -1.25 11.58 19.57
N ARG A 608 -2.23 11.55 18.65
CA ARG A 608 -3.57 12.08 18.82
C ARG A 608 -4.61 10.97 18.70
N VAL A 609 -5.32 10.68 19.78
CA VAL A 609 -6.35 9.62 19.86
C VAL A 609 -7.74 10.26 19.90
N GLN A 610 -8.75 9.70 19.23
CA GLN A 610 -10.09 10.30 19.20
C GLN A 610 -11.22 9.31 18.87
N THR A 611 -12.35 9.45 19.55
CA THR A 611 -13.55 8.64 19.31
C THR A 611 -14.25 9.06 18.02
N HIS A 612 -14.58 8.10 17.16
CA HIS A 612 -15.33 8.34 15.92
C HIS A 612 -16.46 7.33 15.65
N TYR A 613 -16.46 6.18 16.34
CA TYR A 613 -17.61 5.27 16.41
C TYR A 613 -18.38 5.51 17.71
N PHE A 614 -19.69 5.60 17.60
CA PHE A 614 -20.62 5.80 18.72
C PHE A 614 -21.79 4.84 18.62
N SER A 615 -22.33 4.47 19.78
CA SER A 615 -23.67 3.89 19.82
C SER A 615 -24.73 4.99 19.81
N THR A 616 -25.85 4.79 19.12
CA THR A 616 -27.02 5.67 19.23
C THR A 616 -27.96 5.31 20.37
N ASP A 617 -27.66 4.24 21.12
CA ASP A 617 -28.41 3.77 22.28
C ASP A 617 -28.38 4.78 23.44
N LYS A 618 -29.55 5.04 24.01
CA LYS A 618 -29.74 6.05 25.06
C LYS A 618 -29.01 5.74 26.36
N ASP A 619 -28.94 4.49 26.78
CA ASP A 619 -28.27 4.12 28.03
C ASP A 619 -26.75 4.23 27.90
N TRP A 620 -26.20 3.87 26.74
CA TRP A 620 -24.81 4.08 26.40
C TRP A 620 -24.45 5.57 26.40
N LEU A 621 -25.25 6.39 25.71
CA LEU A 621 -25.05 7.83 25.58
C LEU A 621 -25.15 8.58 26.92
N ARG A 622 -26.11 8.19 27.76
CA ARG A 622 -26.28 8.77 29.10
C ARG A 622 -25.11 8.47 30.02
N ARG A 623 -24.55 7.26 29.97
CA ARG A 623 -23.35 6.91 30.76
C ARG A 623 -22.16 7.75 30.34
N ASN A 624 -21.91 7.89 29.03
CA ASN A 624 -20.81 8.70 28.53
C ASN A 624 -20.98 10.19 28.85
N THR A 625 -22.21 10.69 28.74
CA THR A 625 -22.55 12.05 29.17
C THR A 625 -22.30 12.25 30.65
N GLN A 626 -22.70 11.29 31.50
CA GLN A 626 -22.49 11.37 32.94
C GLN A 626 -21.00 11.34 33.31
N ALA A 627 -20.22 10.41 32.74
CA ALA A 627 -18.77 10.34 32.94
C ALA A 627 -18.07 11.66 32.57
N ALA A 628 -18.47 12.27 31.45
CA ALA A 628 -17.90 13.55 31.01
C ALA A 628 -18.26 14.71 31.95
N LYS A 629 -19.50 14.75 32.45
CA LYS A 629 -19.94 15.75 33.44
C LYS A 629 -19.17 15.61 34.76
N GLU A 630 -19.02 14.39 35.26
CA GLU A 630 -18.27 14.08 36.48
C GLU A 630 -16.79 14.46 36.35
N LEU A 631 -16.17 14.19 35.20
CA LEU A 631 -14.81 14.63 34.90
C LEU A 631 -14.70 16.15 34.94
N VAL A 632 -15.56 16.87 34.23
CA VAL A 632 -15.48 18.35 34.17
C VAL A 632 -15.74 18.98 35.54
N GLU A 633 -16.70 18.46 36.32
CA GLU A 633 -16.96 18.96 37.67
C GLU A 633 -15.77 18.72 38.60
N SER A 634 -15.19 17.52 38.55
CA SER A 634 -14.04 17.16 39.39
C SER A 634 -12.77 17.90 38.97
N ALA A 635 -12.52 18.01 37.66
CA ALA A 635 -11.41 18.77 37.09
C ALA A 635 -11.50 20.25 37.47
N ARG A 636 -12.68 20.86 37.46
CA ARG A 636 -12.85 22.26 37.87
C ARG A 636 -12.55 22.50 39.35
N LYS A 637 -12.77 21.51 40.23
CA LYS A 637 -12.42 21.60 41.66
C LYS A 637 -10.92 21.46 41.91
N HIS A 638 -10.19 20.77 41.03
CA HIS A 638 -8.77 20.41 41.22
C HIS A 638 -7.81 21.11 40.25
N ALA A 639 -8.30 21.80 39.23
CA ALA A 639 -7.50 22.56 38.29
C ALA A 639 -6.82 23.75 38.98
N LEU A 640 -5.57 24.02 38.64
CA LEU A 640 -4.84 25.18 39.16
C LEU A 640 -5.28 26.48 38.49
N LYS A 641 -5.70 26.39 37.21
CA LYS A 641 -6.15 27.52 36.41
C LYS A 641 -7.30 27.10 35.50
N VAL A 642 -8.28 27.98 35.36
CA VAL A 642 -9.41 27.82 34.42
C VAL A 642 -9.36 28.96 33.41
N GLU A 643 -9.29 28.62 32.14
CA GLU A 643 -9.36 29.56 31.03
C GLU A 643 -10.74 29.47 30.38
N GLU A 644 -11.55 30.50 30.59
CA GLU A 644 -12.93 30.58 30.09
C GLU A 644 -12.97 31.46 28.84
N ARG A 645 -13.34 30.88 27.70
CA ARG A 645 -13.51 31.56 26.41
C ARG A 645 -14.90 31.25 25.83
N PRO A 646 -15.99 31.64 26.52
CA PRO A 646 -17.36 31.30 26.12
C PRO A 646 -17.74 31.83 24.73
N GLU A 647 -17.17 32.95 24.31
CA GLU A 647 -17.34 33.55 22.98
C GLU A 647 -16.83 32.68 21.84
N ASP A 648 -15.86 31.81 22.13
CA ASP A 648 -15.32 30.79 21.21
C ASP A 648 -15.91 29.39 21.47
N GLY A 649 -16.77 29.24 22.48
CA GLY A 649 -17.31 27.95 22.91
C GLY A 649 -16.24 27.04 23.54
N ARG A 650 -15.30 27.61 24.31
CA ARG A 650 -14.11 26.89 24.79
C ARG A 650 -13.83 27.12 26.27
N TYR A 651 -13.47 26.04 26.95
CA TYR A 651 -12.98 26.07 28.33
C TYR A 651 -11.74 25.18 28.44
N VAL A 652 -10.69 25.63 29.11
CA VAL A 652 -9.49 24.82 29.39
C VAL A 652 -9.21 24.82 30.88
N LEU A 653 -9.26 23.63 31.48
CA LEU A 653 -8.96 23.35 32.88
C LEU A 653 -7.52 22.83 32.95
N ARG A 654 -6.60 23.60 33.53
CA ARG A 654 -5.17 23.28 33.54
C ARG A 654 -4.73 22.55 34.81
N ASP A 655 -3.72 21.70 34.65
CA ASP A 655 -3.02 20.97 35.73
C ASP A 655 -3.90 19.99 36.53
N VAL A 656 -4.88 19.39 35.85
CA VAL A 656 -5.75 18.36 36.40
C VAL A 656 -4.93 17.10 36.74
N PRO A 657 -5.08 16.51 37.94
CA PRO A 657 -4.42 15.24 38.28
C PRO A 657 -4.83 14.10 37.34
N HIS A 658 -3.85 13.28 36.92
CA HIS A 658 -4.08 12.15 36.03
C HIS A 658 -5.07 11.11 36.56
N ASP A 659 -5.24 10.99 37.89
CA ASP A 659 -6.21 10.07 38.52
C ASP A 659 -7.65 10.33 38.06
N LEU A 660 -8.02 11.61 37.87
CA LEU A 660 -9.35 11.99 37.39
C LEU A 660 -9.56 11.58 35.92
N VAL A 661 -8.49 11.62 35.11
CA VAL A 661 -8.52 11.15 33.72
C VAL A 661 -8.62 9.63 33.67
N LEU A 662 -7.92 8.91 34.55
CA LEU A 662 -8.02 7.46 34.67
C LEU A 662 -9.41 7.00 35.13
N GLU A 663 -10.02 7.72 36.07
CA GLU A 663 -11.40 7.46 36.51
C GLU A 663 -12.40 7.69 35.38
N PHE A 664 -12.25 8.77 34.63
CA PHE A 664 -13.05 9.02 33.43
C PHE A 664 -12.93 7.90 32.40
N LEU A 665 -11.72 7.47 32.05
CA LEU A 665 -11.51 6.37 31.09
C LEU A 665 -12.11 5.05 31.56
N ALA A 666 -12.16 4.79 32.87
CA ALA A 666 -12.78 3.60 33.42
C ALA A 666 -14.33 3.62 33.31
N GLN A 667 -14.94 4.80 33.29
CA GLN A 667 -16.39 4.97 33.21
C GLN A 667 -16.89 5.19 31.77
N TYR A 668 -16.10 5.85 30.94
CA TYR A 668 -16.42 6.18 29.56
C TYR A 668 -16.39 4.92 28.68
N ARG A 669 -17.45 4.69 27.91
CA ARG A 669 -17.55 3.56 26.99
C ARG A 669 -17.12 3.96 25.59
N VAL A 670 -16.25 3.14 25.01
CA VAL A 670 -15.87 3.22 23.60
C VAL A 670 -16.59 2.11 22.83
N HIS A 671 -16.97 2.39 21.59
CA HIS A 671 -17.66 1.40 20.75
C HIS A 671 -16.70 0.24 20.38
N GLU A 672 -17.20 -0.99 20.31
CA GLU A 672 -16.40 -2.20 20.04
C GLU A 672 -15.67 -2.19 18.67
N LYS A 673 -16.26 -1.50 17.69
CA LYS A 673 -15.64 -1.22 16.38
C LYS A 673 -14.47 -0.23 16.41
N ALA A 674 -14.14 0.34 17.57
CA ALA A 674 -13.04 1.29 17.76
C ALA A 674 -11.93 0.69 18.68
N PRO A 675 -11.39 -0.50 18.37
CA PRO A 675 -10.45 -1.21 19.23
C PRO A 675 -9.16 -0.39 19.46
N GLU A 676 -8.75 0.49 18.54
CA GLU A 676 -7.60 1.39 18.78
C GLU A 676 -7.80 2.35 19.97
N HIS A 677 -9.05 2.67 20.33
CA HIS A 677 -9.43 3.61 21.41
C HIS A 677 -9.80 2.90 22.72
N ASP A 678 -9.44 1.62 22.87
CA ASP A 678 -9.67 0.85 24.10
C ASP A 678 -9.19 1.61 25.34
N THR A 679 -10.12 1.90 26.24
CA THR A 679 -9.89 2.71 27.44
C THR A 679 -8.97 2.02 28.44
N ASP A 680 -8.93 0.68 28.47
CA ASP A 680 -8.01 -0.06 29.34
C ASP A 680 -6.56 0.09 28.89
N LEU A 681 -6.32 0.15 27.57
CA LEU A 681 -5.00 0.36 27.00
C LEU A 681 -4.51 1.79 27.20
N LEU A 682 -5.39 2.78 27.00
CA LEU A 682 -5.09 4.20 27.29
C LEU A 682 -4.81 4.39 28.78
N ALA A 683 -5.62 3.80 29.65
CA ALA A 683 -5.40 3.84 31.09
C ALA A 683 -4.10 3.12 31.49
N GLY A 684 -3.78 1.98 30.86
CA GLY A 684 -2.52 1.26 31.04
C GLY A 684 -1.30 2.12 30.69
N TYR A 685 -1.35 2.84 29.57
CA TYR A 685 -0.31 3.77 29.15
C TYR A 685 -0.10 4.90 30.15
N ILE A 686 -1.19 5.58 30.54
CA ILE A 686 -1.14 6.71 31.47
C ILE A 686 -0.57 6.26 32.82
N ARG A 687 -1.00 5.12 33.36
CA ARG A 687 -0.45 4.56 34.61
C ARG A 687 1.04 4.28 34.50
N LYS A 688 1.51 3.77 33.35
CA LYS A 688 2.92 3.46 33.12
C LYS A 688 3.78 4.71 33.05
N ARG A 689 3.34 5.72 32.30
CA ARG A 689 3.99 7.04 32.22
C ARG A 689 4.02 7.73 33.59
N ALA A 690 2.91 7.68 34.33
CA ALA A 690 2.81 8.22 35.68
C ALA A 690 3.81 7.57 36.66
N ARG A 691 4.00 6.25 36.58
CA ARG A 691 5.03 5.54 37.39
C ARG A 691 6.44 5.99 37.08
N ASN A 692 6.69 6.41 35.84
CA ASN A 692 7.99 6.91 35.39
C ASN A 692 8.14 8.43 35.54
N GLY A 693 7.19 9.10 36.24
CA GLY A 693 7.25 10.52 36.55
C GLY A 693 6.69 11.46 35.49
N SER A 694 6.11 10.95 34.39
CA SER A 694 5.52 11.73 33.29
C SER A 694 4.00 11.56 33.22
N LEU A 695 3.26 12.47 32.55
CA LEU A 695 1.79 12.43 32.46
C LEU A 695 1.04 12.44 33.79
N LEU A 696 1.66 12.97 34.85
CA LEU A 696 1.01 13.17 36.16
C LEU A 696 -0.06 14.28 36.12
N ARG A 697 0.04 15.17 35.13
CA ARG A 697 -0.82 16.34 34.93
C ARG A 697 -1.44 16.34 33.55
N TRP A 698 -2.68 16.82 33.50
CA TRP A 698 -3.49 16.87 32.30
C TRP A 698 -4.18 18.22 32.18
N ASN A 699 -4.33 18.69 30.95
CA ASN A 699 -5.25 19.76 30.61
C ASN A 699 -6.56 19.12 30.13
N VAL A 700 -7.70 19.57 30.64
CA VAL A 700 -9.02 19.12 30.20
C VAL A 700 -9.70 20.28 29.49
N ALA A 701 -9.95 20.12 28.20
CA ALA A 701 -10.60 21.11 27.37
C ALA A 701 -12.04 20.69 27.05
N VAL A 702 -12.98 21.63 27.11
CA VAL A 702 -14.33 21.49 26.56
C VAL A 702 -14.39 22.36 25.32
N VAL A 703 -14.71 21.74 24.18
CA VAL A 703 -14.77 22.41 22.88
C VAL A 703 -16.14 22.19 22.25
N GLY A 704 -16.83 23.29 21.99
CA GLY A 704 -18.09 23.32 21.27
C GLY A 704 -18.20 24.54 20.37
N ASN A 705 -19.43 24.87 19.98
CA ASN A 705 -19.76 26.14 19.35
C ASN A 705 -19.99 27.22 20.41
N PRO A 706 -19.91 28.52 20.06
CA PRO A 706 -20.34 29.60 20.95
C PRO A 706 -21.82 29.44 21.33
N VAL A 707 -22.15 29.67 22.60
CA VAL A 707 -23.55 29.59 23.08
C VAL A 707 -24.42 30.58 22.30
N GLY A 708 -25.58 30.12 21.80
CA GLY A 708 -26.47 30.91 20.94
C GLY A 708 -26.14 30.85 19.44
N LYS A 709 -25.03 30.20 19.04
CA LYS A 709 -24.74 29.84 17.64
C LYS A 709 -24.79 28.32 17.47
N GLY A 710 -25.74 27.83 16.68
CA GLY A 710 -25.87 26.39 16.38
C GLY A 710 -26.90 25.66 17.25
N PRO A 711 -26.85 24.31 17.30
CA PRO A 711 -27.88 23.50 17.93
C PRO A 711 -27.75 23.52 19.46
N GLY A 712 -28.39 24.50 20.11
CA GLY A 712 -28.58 24.57 21.57
C GLY A 712 -27.29 24.54 22.42
N ALA A 713 -27.43 24.84 23.70
CA ALA A 713 -26.34 24.78 24.66
C ALA A 713 -26.28 23.40 25.35
N PHE A 714 -25.09 23.02 25.81
CA PHE A 714 -24.83 21.80 26.57
C PHE A 714 -23.97 22.15 27.78
N ALA A 715 -24.53 21.93 28.98
CA ALA A 715 -23.85 22.19 30.24
C ALA A 715 -23.12 20.93 30.73
N PHE A 716 -21.80 21.03 30.89
CA PHE A 716 -20.98 19.97 31.50
C PHE A 716 -20.95 20.10 33.02
N ALA A 717 -20.86 21.33 33.54
CA ALA A 717 -20.88 21.65 34.96
C ALA A 717 -21.41 23.07 35.17
N PRO A 718 -21.80 23.47 36.39
CA PRO A 718 -22.22 24.85 36.67
C PRO A 718 -21.13 25.85 36.25
N GLY A 719 -21.43 26.71 35.28
CA GLY A 719 -20.48 27.70 34.72
C GLY A 719 -19.58 27.18 33.59
N VAL A 720 -19.77 25.94 33.12
CA VAL A 720 -19.08 25.37 31.94
C VAL A 720 -20.13 24.89 30.94
N GLU A 721 -20.44 25.75 29.98
CA GLU A 721 -21.50 25.53 28.98
C GLU A 721 -21.02 25.93 27.59
N VAL A 722 -21.21 25.04 26.61
CA VAL A 722 -20.85 25.29 25.21
C VAL A 722 -22.01 24.91 24.28
N GLY A 723 -22.07 25.51 23.10
CA GLY A 723 -22.98 25.08 22.05
C GLY A 723 -22.59 23.71 21.49
N ARG A 724 -23.56 22.88 21.10
CA ARG A 724 -23.27 21.55 20.52
C ARG A 724 -22.70 21.65 19.12
N VAL A 725 -21.85 20.69 18.76
CA VAL A 725 -21.27 20.55 17.42
C VAL A 725 -22.12 19.63 16.54
N VAL A 726 -22.05 19.83 15.22
CA VAL A 726 -22.75 18.99 14.25
C VAL A 726 -21.77 17.99 13.64
N ARG A 727 -22.08 16.69 13.74
CA ARG A 727 -21.34 15.59 13.13
C ARG A 727 -22.29 14.51 12.60
N ALA A 728 -22.48 14.49 11.28
CA ALA A 728 -23.32 13.52 10.60
C ALA A 728 -22.60 12.15 10.46
N ARG A 729 -23.38 11.06 10.49
CA ARG A 729 -22.84 9.71 10.32
C ARG A 729 -22.58 9.38 8.85
N LEU A 730 -21.76 8.37 8.57
CA LEU A 730 -21.63 7.82 7.21
C LEU A 730 -22.98 7.25 6.75
N ASP A 731 -23.35 7.54 5.51
CA ASP A 731 -24.46 6.84 4.87
C ASP A 731 -23.95 5.51 4.32
N VAL A 732 -24.40 4.40 4.91
CA VAL A 732 -24.07 3.03 4.50
C VAL A 732 -25.35 2.32 4.03
N PRO A 733 -25.29 1.48 2.98
CA PRO A 733 -26.47 0.79 2.46
C PRO A 733 -27.18 -0.11 3.49
N ASN A 734 -26.41 -0.75 4.38
CA ASN A 734 -26.90 -1.64 5.44
C ASN A 734 -26.33 -1.20 6.80
N PRO A 735 -26.91 -0.17 7.45
CA PRO A 735 -26.41 0.33 8.71
C PRO A 735 -26.58 -0.73 9.80
N THR A 736 -25.52 -1.02 10.55
CA THR A 736 -25.64 -1.78 11.79
C THR A 736 -26.59 -1.02 12.73
N PRO A 737 -27.59 -1.69 13.34
CA PRO A 737 -28.45 -1.05 14.32
C PRO A 737 -27.62 -0.40 15.42
N ASP A 738 -28.06 0.77 15.82
CA ASP A 738 -27.45 1.58 16.86
C ASP A 738 -26.00 2.00 16.67
N LEU A 739 -25.45 1.95 15.45
CA LEU A 739 -24.08 2.38 15.13
C LEU A 739 -24.06 3.72 14.40
N ALA A 740 -23.19 4.61 14.86
CA ALA A 740 -22.85 5.85 14.18
C ALA A 740 -21.34 6.00 13.99
N ASP A 741 -20.90 6.11 12.72
CA ASP A 741 -19.52 6.46 12.35
C ASP A 741 -19.46 7.91 11.83
N ILE A 742 -18.81 8.79 12.60
CA ILE A 742 -18.63 10.20 12.22
C ILE A 742 -17.26 10.47 11.54
N LYS A 743 -16.41 9.44 11.40
CA LYS A 743 -15.00 9.43 10.97
C LYS A 743 -14.03 10.21 11.83
N THR A 744 -14.31 11.48 12.11
CA THR A 744 -13.35 12.32 12.82
C THR A 744 -14.02 13.39 13.65
N LEU A 745 -13.41 13.65 14.81
CA LEU A 745 -13.97 14.47 15.85
C LEU A 745 -13.19 15.78 16.01
N MET A 746 -11.88 15.66 16.25
CA MET A 746 -10.96 16.71 16.69
C MET A 746 -10.20 17.31 15.52
N SER A 747 -10.12 18.64 15.49
CA SER A 747 -9.34 19.41 14.51
C SER A 747 -7.93 19.74 15.02
N ARG A 748 -7.00 20.08 14.12
CA ARG A 748 -5.64 20.56 14.48
C ARG A 748 -5.67 21.74 15.46
N ARG A 749 -6.62 22.67 15.27
CA ARG A 749 -6.78 23.84 16.15
C ARG A 749 -7.17 23.43 17.58
N ASP A 750 -7.93 22.36 17.73
CA ASP A 750 -8.35 21.88 19.05
C ASP A 750 -7.24 21.08 19.74
N ALA A 751 -6.40 20.38 18.97
CA ALA A 751 -5.22 19.69 19.48
C ALA A 751 -4.14 20.65 20.02
N ALA A 752 -4.21 21.93 19.69
CA ALA A 752 -3.33 23.00 20.17
C ALA A 752 -4.03 23.96 21.16
N VAL A 753 -5.23 23.63 21.65
CA VAL A 753 -6.09 24.56 22.42
C VAL A 753 -5.47 25.05 23.74
N ASP A 754 -4.57 24.25 24.31
CA ASP A 754 -3.86 24.49 25.56
C ASP A 754 -2.44 25.05 25.36
N LEU A 755 -1.99 25.25 24.12
CA LEU A 755 -0.68 25.87 23.82
C LEU A 755 -0.80 27.40 23.77
N GLU A 756 0.28 28.09 24.14
CA GLU A 756 0.41 29.54 24.00
C GLU A 756 0.73 29.91 22.54
N GLY A 757 0.05 30.93 22.00
CA GLY A 757 0.17 31.41 20.61
C GLY A 757 -1.07 31.12 19.74
N GLU A 758 -1.20 31.78 18.59
CA GLU A 758 -2.23 31.43 17.60
C GLU A 758 -1.84 30.13 16.90
N GLY A 759 -2.33 28.98 17.37
CA GLY A 759 -2.19 27.69 16.68
C GLY A 759 -2.92 27.61 15.32
N ALA A 760 -3.48 28.72 14.84
CA ALA A 760 -4.14 28.82 13.55
C ALA A 760 -3.09 28.84 12.43
N GLY A 761 -2.93 27.71 11.73
CA GLY A 761 -2.03 27.58 10.58
C GLY A 761 -0.77 26.76 10.84
N LEU A 762 -0.55 26.29 12.08
CA LEU A 762 0.53 25.34 12.37
C LEU A 762 0.18 23.96 11.82
N ASP A 763 1.17 23.30 11.20
CA ASP A 763 1.09 21.88 10.90
C ASP A 763 1.29 21.02 12.15
N GLU A 764 1.06 19.71 12.06
CA GLU A 764 1.09 18.85 13.24
C GLU A 764 2.49 18.68 13.82
N ASN A 765 3.54 18.74 13.00
CA ASN A 765 4.92 18.70 13.47
C ASN A 765 5.25 19.94 14.30
N ALA A 766 4.78 21.12 13.87
CA ALA A 766 4.90 22.34 14.63
C ALA A 766 4.08 22.31 15.93
N ILE A 767 2.85 21.77 15.90
CA ILE A 767 2.04 21.59 17.12
C ILE A 767 2.73 20.63 18.10
N ARG A 768 3.30 19.53 17.61
CA ARG A 768 4.02 18.54 18.41
C ARG A 768 5.30 19.14 18.99
N ALA A 769 6.11 19.83 18.18
CA ALA A 769 7.30 20.53 18.63
C ALA A 769 6.97 21.55 19.72
N GLU A 770 5.89 22.31 19.53
CA GLU A 770 5.47 23.32 20.49
C GLU A 770 4.90 22.71 21.77
N ARG A 771 4.17 21.59 21.68
CA ARG A 771 3.75 20.82 22.85
C ARG A 771 4.93 20.27 23.63
N ASN A 772 5.93 19.71 22.97
CA ASN A 772 7.15 19.24 23.63
C ASN A 772 7.94 20.39 24.27
N ARG A 773 7.88 21.58 23.69
CA ARG A 773 8.55 22.78 24.23
C ARG A 773 7.82 23.36 25.43
N GLN A 774 6.50 23.46 25.37
CA GLN A 774 5.69 24.14 26.40
C GLN A 774 5.15 23.19 27.47
N LEU A 775 4.72 21.98 27.08
CA LEU A 775 3.96 21.02 27.87
C LEU A 775 4.48 19.57 27.72
N PRO A 776 5.79 19.32 27.92
CA PRO A 776 6.41 18.00 27.69
C PRO A 776 5.89 16.88 28.58
N GLU A 777 5.28 17.21 29.71
CA GLU A 777 4.78 16.25 30.70
C GLU A 777 3.26 16.25 30.86
N HIS A 778 2.54 17.10 30.11
CA HIS A 778 1.10 17.25 30.21
C HIS A 778 0.37 16.57 29.06
N GLY A 779 -0.59 15.70 29.40
CA GLY A 779 -1.59 15.23 28.44
C GLY A 779 -2.69 16.27 28.23
N LEU A 780 -3.37 16.21 27.09
CA LEU A 780 -4.58 16.99 26.82
C LEU A 780 -5.74 16.03 26.57
N LEU A 781 -6.86 16.24 27.26
CA LEU A 781 -8.13 15.56 27.00
C LEU A 781 -9.15 16.60 26.53
N VAL A 782 -9.77 16.39 25.38
CA VAL A 782 -10.74 17.29 24.76
C VAL A 782 -12.12 16.63 24.69
N LEU A 783 -13.14 17.31 25.20
CA LEU A 783 -14.54 16.86 25.20
C LEU A 783 -15.39 17.67 24.21
N TYR A 784 -16.22 16.97 23.45
CA TYR A 784 -17.09 17.55 22.42
C TYR A 784 -18.54 17.12 22.63
N PRO A 785 -19.49 18.04 22.88
CA PRO A 785 -20.90 17.71 22.88
C PRO A 785 -21.45 17.76 21.44
N ILE A 786 -21.84 16.61 20.90
CA ILE A 786 -22.37 16.44 19.55
C ILE A 786 -23.89 16.40 19.62
N ASP A 787 -24.54 17.15 18.74
CA ASP A 787 -26.00 17.18 18.66
C ASP A 787 -26.55 15.84 18.17
N ALA A 788 -27.65 15.38 18.79
CA ALA A 788 -28.21 14.05 18.58
C ALA A 788 -28.77 13.88 17.15
N LEU A 789 -29.25 14.98 16.55
CA LEU A 789 -29.82 14.97 15.22
C LEU A 789 -28.74 15.15 14.16
N SER A 790 -27.79 16.06 14.40
CA SER A 790 -26.63 16.38 13.54
C SER A 790 -26.86 16.08 12.05
N GLU A 791 -27.45 17.04 11.33
CA GLU A 791 -27.73 16.89 9.90
C GLU A 791 -26.48 17.06 9.01
N PRO A 792 -26.41 16.36 7.86
CA PRO A 792 -25.29 16.46 6.93
C PRO A 792 -25.24 17.82 6.22
N ALA A 793 -24.03 18.29 5.94
CA ALA A 793 -23.84 19.49 5.12
C ALA A 793 -24.24 19.22 3.65
N PRO A 794 -24.80 20.23 2.92
CA PRO A 794 -25.30 20.04 1.56
C PRO A 794 -24.27 19.53 0.54
N SER A 795 -22.97 19.71 0.81
CA SER A 795 -21.87 19.31 -0.09
C SER A 795 -21.41 17.86 0.08
N ARG A 796 -21.95 17.10 1.04
CA ARG A 796 -21.48 15.73 1.36
C ARG A 796 -22.54 14.68 1.04
N ASN A 797 -22.50 14.13 -0.17
CA ASN A 797 -23.47 13.16 -0.69
C ASN A 797 -23.41 11.75 -0.06
N ARG A 798 -22.50 11.49 0.90
CA ARG A 798 -22.33 10.18 1.58
C ARG A 798 -22.54 10.24 3.10
N ARG A 799 -23.38 11.16 3.55
CA ARG A 799 -23.65 11.38 4.97
C ARG A 799 -25.14 11.36 5.24
N ALA A 800 -25.51 10.72 6.35
CA ALA A 800 -26.87 10.68 6.87
C ALA A 800 -26.92 11.42 8.22
N PRO A 801 -28.09 11.90 8.67
CA PRO A 801 -28.25 12.44 10.02
C PRO A 801 -27.74 11.45 11.08
N LEU A 802 -27.16 11.97 12.17
CA LEU A 802 -26.64 11.13 13.25
C LEU A 802 -27.75 10.29 13.90
N ALA A 803 -28.93 10.90 14.06
CA ALA A 803 -30.16 10.26 14.53
C ALA A 803 -29.97 9.43 15.82
N ALA A 804 -29.26 9.99 16.80
CA ALA A 804 -29.05 9.39 18.11
C ALA A 804 -30.24 9.63 19.06
N GLU A 805 -30.47 8.73 20.02
CA GLU A 805 -31.56 8.89 21.01
C GLU A 805 -31.29 9.99 22.05
N ASP A 806 -30.03 10.38 22.23
CA ASP A 806 -29.58 11.46 23.11
C ASP A 806 -28.30 12.11 22.55
N HIS A 807 -27.81 13.17 23.17
CA HIS A 807 -26.58 13.84 22.75
C HIS A 807 -25.36 12.94 22.97
N VAL A 808 -24.39 13.05 22.06
CA VAL A 808 -23.18 12.23 22.07
C VAL A 808 -22.01 13.05 22.59
N VAL A 809 -21.23 12.52 23.53
CA VAL A 809 -19.98 13.16 23.97
C VAL A 809 -18.80 12.46 23.33
N GLY A 810 -18.14 13.14 22.40
CA GLY A 810 -16.89 12.69 21.79
C GLY A 810 -15.67 13.07 22.64
N VAL A 811 -14.64 12.24 22.59
CA VAL A 811 -13.37 12.42 23.32
C VAL A 811 -12.20 12.46 22.35
N GLY A 812 -11.31 13.43 22.54
CA GLY A 812 -9.97 13.48 21.96
C GLY A 812 -8.91 13.45 23.06
N LEU A 813 -7.77 12.81 22.81
CA LEU A 813 -6.60 12.78 23.68
C LEU A 813 -5.37 13.17 22.87
N VAL A 814 -4.51 14.02 23.40
CA VAL A 814 -3.21 14.37 22.83
C VAL A 814 -2.15 14.10 23.87
N PHE A 815 -1.12 13.36 23.48
CA PHE A 815 -0.02 13.03 24.37
C PHE A 815 1.27 13.77 23.94
N PRO A 816 2.07 14.27 24.88
CA PRO A 816 3.41 14.77 24.58
C PRO A 816 4.33 13.60 24.24
N ASP A 817 5.51 13.89 23.69
CA ASP A 817 6.47 12.84 23.35
C ASP A 817 6.90 12.01 24.55
N ALA A 818 7.20 10.74 24.26
CA ALA A 818 7.76 9.85 25.25
C ALA A 818 9.21 10.24 25.58
N VAL A 819 9.61 10.14 26.84
CA VAL A 819 10.97 10.47 27.28
C VAL A 819 11.57 9.22 27.94
N GLY A 820 12.56 8.62 27.28
CA GLY A 820 13.10 7.31 27.67
C GLY A 820 12.22 6.13 27.24
N GLY A 821 12.47 4.94 27.78
CA GLY A 821 11.75 3.69 27.41
C GLY A 821 10.33 3.56 27.99
N ASP A 822 9.68 4.66 28.36
CA ASP A 822 8.39 4.69 29.07
C ASP A 822 7.15 4.57 28.18
N SER A 823 7.37 4.34 26.88
CA SER A 823 6.39 4.53 25.83
C SER A 823 5.58 3.29 25.47
N THR A 824 5.89 2.11 26.02
CA THR A 824 5.50 0.87 25.35
C THR A 824 4.05 0.40 25.66
N VAL A 825 3.16 0.43 24.65
CA VAL A 825 1.81 -0.21 24.63
C VAL A 825 1.63 -1.07 23.38
N GLU A 826 0.90 -2.17 23.42
CA GLU A 826 0.92 -3.18 22.35
C GLU A 826 -0.18 -2.97 21.27
N LYS A 827 0.16 -2.47 20.06
CA LYS A 827 -0.75 -2.44 18.87
C LYS A 827 -0.08 -2.43 17.49
N TYR A 828 1.23 -2.24 17.40
CA TYR A 828 1.95 -2.29 16.13
C TYR A 828 2.87 -3.51 16.13
N ILE A 829 3.34 -3.90 14.95
CA ILE A 829 4.45 -4.83 14.83
C ILE A 829 5.54 -4.22 13.95
N SER A 830 6.78 -4.54 14.28
CA SER A 830 7.97 -4.13 13.53
C SER A 830 9.03 -5.24 13.61
N ALA A 831 10.05 -5.13 12.77
CA ALA A 831 11.26 -5.92 12.89
C ALA A 831 11.97 -5.67 14.24
N ASN A 832 12.68 -6.68 14.74
CA ASN A 832 13.46 -6.59 15.97
C ASN A 832 14.82 -5.90 15.74
N LEU A 833 14.93 -4.61 16.04
CA LEU A 833 16.21 -3.91 15.89
C LEU A 833 17.19 -4.08 17.06
N SER A 834 16.77 -4.71 18.18
CA SER A 834 17.58 -4.75 19.41
C SER A 834 18.89 -5.55 19.31
N GLY A 835 19.01 -6.45 18.31
CA GLY A 835 20.21 -7.24 18.05
C GLY A 835 21.16 -6.64 17.01
N VAL A 836 20.78 -5.53 16.37
CA VAL A 836 21.58 -4.89 15.32
C VAL A 836 22.71 -4.08 15.98
N ARG A 837 23.97 -4.50 15.78
CA ARG A 837 25.12 -3.67 16.15
C ARG A 837 25.25 -2.56 15.11
N ILE A 838 24.88 -1.35 15.48
CA ILE A 838 25.23 -0.14 14.72
C ILE A 838 26.69 0.12 15.07
N GLU A 839 27.59 0.00 14.10
CA GLU A 839 28.97 0.47 14.27
C GLU A 839 28.92 2.00 14.33
N ASP A 840 29.20 2.58 15.50
CA ASP A 840 29.41 4.02 15.61
C ASP A 840 30.68 4.38 14.82
N GLU A 841 30.56 5.20 13.79
CA GLU A 841 31.73 5.75 13.10
C GLU A 841 32.53 6.60 14.09
N ASP A 842 33.77 6.16 14.34
CA ASP A 842 34.75 6.90 15.13
C ASP A 842 35.21 8.15 14.34
N LEU A 843 34.50 9.26 14.54
CA LEU A 843 34.79 10.56 13.92
C LEU A 843 36.07 11.23 14.48
N SER A 844 36.84 10.56 15.35
CA SER A 844 38.08 11.11 15.90
C SER A 844 39.19 11.35 14.85
N ALA A 845 39.06 10.81 13.64
CA ALA A 845 40.00 11.02 12.54
C ALA A 845 39.80 12.35 11.75
N LEU A 846 38.76 13.14 12.04
CA LEU A 846 38.46 14.41 11.37
C LEU A 846 38.77 15.68 12.21
N GLU A 847 39.28 15.52 13.44
CA GLU A 847 39.78 16.64 14.27
C GLU A 847 41.33 16.73 14.30
N ALA A 848 42.00 16.02 13.40
CA ALA A 848 43.46 16.05 13.27
C ALA A 848 43.89 16.35 11.82
N GLU A 849 43.51 17.51 11.30
CA GLU A 849 44.31 18.29 10.35
C GLU A 849 44.10 19.80 10.54
#